data_AF-A0A0J8GV28-F1
#
_entry.id   AF-A0A0J8GV28-F1
#
_cell.length_a   1.000
_cell.length_b   1.000
_cell.length_c   1.000
_cell.angle_alpha   90.00
_cell.angle_beta   90.00
_cell.angle_gamma   90.00
#
_symmetry.space_group_name_H-M   'P 1'
#
loop_
_entity.id
_entity.type
_entity.pdbx_description
1 polymer ?
#
loop_
_entity_poly.entity_id
_entity_poly.type
_entity_poly.pdbx_seq_one_letter_code
_entity_poly.pdbx_strand_id
1 'polypeptide(L)'
;MSRLTVLKYLNYSHSKHYRKQNEKYFFAVKYSSLILAGTLIGCGGGGGSDSQPEPIDNSPNASISGRYFIDENNNNQFDVESGLALADVWLLNASDQVIQQTKTSSDGTFSFTRLEAASYKVRFSAPISDHAFVSANIGNDTIDSDVVTANNNNQGETDLIKLSKSEVVSSVFAGISGRYFNDNNKNNLDDQEPGVANANIWLLNANGQIEKQTQSNSQGEYQFEKIAAGSYQVQFAAPTATKEFVTANQGADDSIDSDVESKAASGAGLTAMIKLTDDKVLMDIDAGIREIEISGKATCIETYDWPTAPSEAFLSDRYSVSFSQNGKTIPAQVIKSISKDIEIADSWVSEFKAITPEEIRTFNRASFSSSFCDPIDVTVTKLWGTGTQDVEIVPSPYGITPNVSADGMSVTFTMDEQKYVAVNFKTDDNKQTSDGVVRHAFMLFADPEEKDIPDMNDAGVHVYSETSTKAEMTAADTIYFPPGYHDLGRLFKDTNPDLSDSNVWKTETVSNMGPVLSDGQQVYFAGGAYVHGRIYTSVNDVKIFGRGVLSGRDFKWAKKLDTNGGVLGVDSYKEGASLIGLSGDRNIIEGVAVCDSAGHGVNLGNESTYRHFKLWGWHANNDGARPWGNKPNIIDKSFFKAVDDVFYNKSLIVTDTVMWQGSNGSIVTLGWNGGYDTENSVFINNYIIYPEWRGLGNNNGIVMSQIDFDMSGTNVLIRNLHIDGNIPALVNLHNNSSQLNKAELKIDNQHANRTTVGKVQGVHFENITVTGKQVIFDGSGYQQTPKASKGLIEGTILDNGDMYKISDVSFNNVTIDGKCLDNSNQDSYNSVDSATTENIVYHGCSTQLHTISLTSSDNGSIKPLEGSMEILEGKSQTFTFKADTGYKLSDILVNGESKGALANYTVSNASADVSIEAVFTAN
;
A
#
# COMPACT_ATOMS: atom_id res chain seq x y z
N MET A 1 22.24 44.13 -14.01
CA MET A 1 23.66 44.46 -13.86
C MET A 1 24.24 43.62 -12.72
N SER A 2 25.22 42.78 -13.06
CA SER A 2 26.37 42.29 -12.26
C SER A 2 26.24 41.76 -10.81
N ARG A 3 26.58 40.46 -10.71
CA ARG A 3 27.55 39.76 -9.81
C ARG A 3 27.23 39.68 -8.29
N LEU A 4 26.99 38.48 -7.74
CA LEU A 4 27.93 37.46 -7.19
C LEU A 4 28.53 37.85 -5.82
N THR A 5 28.31 37.05 -4.75
CA THR A 5 29.33 36.46 -3.83
C THR A 5 28.70 35.77 -2.59
N VAL A 6 28.76 34.43 -2.59
CA VAL A 6 29.21 33.43 -1.59
C VAL A 6 28.98 33.61 -0.06
N LEU A 7 28.49 32.50 0.52
CA LEU A 7 28.34 32.10 1.93
C LEU A 7 29.59 32.22 2.83
N LYS A 8 29.37 32.42 4.14
CA LYS A 8 30.20 31.84 5.23
C LYS A 8 29.41 31.75 6.55
N TYR A 9 29.20 30.53 7.04
CA TYR A 9 28.94 30.22 8.45
C TYR A 9 30.17 29.50 9.03
N LEU A 10 30.61 29.93 10.21
CA LEU A 10 31.55 29.30 11.16
C LEU A 10 31.03 29.75 12.53
N ASN A 11 30.84 28.93 13.56
CA ASN A 11 31.78 28.05 14.22
C ASN A 11 31.03 27.15 15.22
N TYR A 12 31.55 25.94 15.48
CA TYR A 12 31.77 25.50 16.87
C TYR A 12 33.02 24.62 16.95
N SER A 13 33.79 24.87 18.01
CA SER A 13 35.13 24.35 18.30
C SER A 13 35.13 22.96 18.94
N HIS A 14 36.18 22.16 18.70
CA HIS A 14 37.17 21.76 19.73
C HIS A 14 38.39 21.09 19.09
N SER A 15 39.57 21.62 19.41
CA SER A 15 40.89 21.12 19.02
C SER A 15 41.61 20.49 20.23
N LYS A 16 42.23 19.32 20.05
CA LYS A 16 43.49 18.97 20.72
C LYS A 16 44.39 18.20 19.76
N HIS A 17 45.64 18.63 19.75
CA HIS A 17 46.64 18.44 18.71
C HIS A 17 47.12 16.99 18.50
N TYR A 18 47.09 16.56 17.23
CA TYR A 18 48.18 15.80 16.62
C TYR A 18 48.82 16.65 15.50
N ARG A 19 50.12 16.45 15.31
CA ARG A 19 50.99 17.21 14.42
C ARG A 19 50.54 17.12 12.95
N LYS A 20 50.75 18.22 12.22
CA LYS A 20 50.64 18.32 10.75
C LYS A 20 51.26 17.12 10.03
N GLN A 21 50.46 16.44 9.23
CA GLN A 21 50.73 16.02 7.84
C GLN A 21 49.55 15.15 7.37
N ASN A 22 49.15 15.33 6.11
CA ASN A 22 48.23 14.53 5.28
C ASN A 22 47.15 15.42 4.66
N GLU A 23 47.60 16.30 3.76
CA GLU A 23 46.81 16.66 2.58
C GLU A 23 46.45 15.33 1.87
N LYS A 24 45.17 15.15 1.50
CA LYS A 24 44.71 13.97 0.76
C LYS A 24 44.71 14.30 -0.73
N TYR A 25 45.19 13.39 -1.56
CA TYR A 25 45.40 13.67 -2.98
C TYR A 25 44.67 12.67 -3.92
N PHE A 26 44.32 13.09 -5.14
CA PHE A 26 43.57 12.33 -6.15
C PHE A 26 44.42 11.87 -7.34
N PHE A 27 44.23 10.62 -7.79
CA PHE A 27 45.01 9.95 -8.84
C PHE A 27 44.14 9.42 -9.99
N ALA A 28 44.73 9.31 -11.19
CA ALA A 28 44.15 8.60 -12.33
C ALA A 28 45.21 7.89 -13.21
N VAL A 29 45.00 6.60 -13.50
CA VAL A 29 45.89 5.72 -14.31
C VAL A 29 45.27 5.40 -15.68
N LYS A 30 46.11 5.30 -16.73
CA LYS A 30 45.77 4.86 -18.11
C LYS A 30 46.17 3.39 -18.42
N TYR A 31 45.40 2.74 -19.31
CA TYR A 31 45.89 1.70 -20.22
C TYR A 31 45.38 1.97 -21.66
N SER A 32 46.20 1.73 -22.69
CA SER A 32 45.75 1.76 -24.10
C SER A 32 46.40 0.66 -24.93
N SER A 33 45.60 -0.09 -25.69
CA SER A 33 46.07 -0.79 -26.90
C SER A 33 45.05 -0.69 -28.04
N LEU A 34 45.60 -0.52 -29.24
CA LEU A 34 45.00 -0.12 -30.51
C LEU A 34 44.61 -1.36 -31.35
N ILE A 35 43.41 -1.39 -31.97
CA ILE A 35 43.12 -2.32 -33.08
C ILE A 35 42.59 -1.49 -34.26
N LEU A 36 43.29 -1.54 -35.39
CA LEU A 36 42.92 -0.77 -36.57
C LEU A 36 43.13 -1.61 -37.83
N ALA A 37 42.02 -1.98 -38.46
CA ALA A 37 41.98 -2.67 -39.74
C ALA A 37 42.36 -1.73 -40.90
N GLY A 38 43.07 -2.27 -41.90
CA GLY A 38 43.36 -1.54 -43.15
C GLY A 38 44.23 -2.30 -44.15
N THR A 39 43.59 -2.72 -45.24
CA THR A 39 44.03 -3.41 -46.48
C THR A 39 45.04 -2.56 -47.31
N LEU A 40 45.98 -3.07 -48.14
CA LEU A 40 45.81 -3.55 -49.54
C LEU A 40 47.18 -3.96 -50.16
N ILE A 41 47.22 -4.91 -51.10
CA ILE A 41 47.97 -4.89 -52.40
C ILE A 41 47.46 -6.09 -53.25
N GLY A 42 47.07 -5.82 -54.50
CA GLY A 42 46.47 -6.79 -55.42
C GLY A 42 47.41 -7.35 -56.50
N CYS A 43 46.85 -8.20 -57.37
CA CYS A 43 47.33 -8.37 -58.76
C CYS A 43 46.29 -9.10 -59.65
N GLY A 44 45.94 -8.50 -60.79
CA GLY A 44 45.80 -9.16 -62.11
C GLY A 44 44.55 -9.98 -62.48
N GLY A 45 43.61 -9.34 -63.18
CA GLY A 45 43.12 -9.78 -64.50
C GLY A 45 41.88 -10.69 -64.62
N GLY A 46 40.78 -10.13 -65.17
CA GLY A 46 39.95 -10.81 -66.18
C GLY A 46 38.41 -10.86 -66.00
N GLY A 47 37.69 -9.89 -66.59
CA GLY A 47 36.42 -10.11 -67.33
C GLY A 47 35.07 -9.74 -66.69
N GLY A 48 34.50 -8.58 -67.13
CA GLY A 48 33.10 -8.10 -67.28
C GLY A 48 31.96 -8.58 -66.34
N SER A 49 30.96 -7.77 -65.95
CA SER A 49 30.46 -6.46 -66.42
C SER A 49 29.55 -5.81 -65.35
N ASP A 50 29.78 -4.52 -65.12
CA ASP A 50 28.89 -3.42 -64.73
C ASP A 50 27.84 -3.58 -63.59
N SER A 51 28.21 -3.14 -62.38
CA SER A 51 27.46 -2.15 -61.59
C SER A 51 28.42 -1.47 -60.59
N GLN A 52 28.26 -0.16 -60.39
CA GLN A 52 29.19 0.76 -59.71
C GLN A 52 29.50 0.39 -58.23
N PRO A 53 30.73 0.59 -57.71
CA PRO A 53 31.03 0.41 -56.30
C PRO A 53 30.69 1.67 -55.47
N GLU A 54 29.90 1.48 -54.42
CA GLU A 54 29.67 2.42 -53.31
C GLU A 54 30.96 2.65 -52.49
N PRO A 55 31.12 3.78 -51.76
CA PRO A 55 32.38 4.16 -51.13
C PRO A 55 32.70 3.30 -49.90
N ILE A 56 33.97 2.86 -49.78
CA ILE A 56 34.48 2.10 -48.64
C ILE A 56 34.72 3.06 -47.46
N ASP A 57 33.93 2.93 -46.39
CA ASP A 57 34.18 3.56 -45.09
C ASP A 57 35.37 2.88 -44.38
N ASN A 58 36.21 3.69 -43.74
CA ASN A 58 37.57 3.37 -43.33
C ASN A 58 37.86 3.90 -41.91
N SER A 59 36.88 3.81 -41.01
CA SER A 59 36.93 4.42 -39.68
C SER A 59 37.40 3.43 -38.58
N PRO A 60 38.31 3.82 -37.65
CA PRO A 60 39.06 2.95 -36.73
C PRO A 60 38.48 2.74 -35.30
N ASN A 61 38.75 1.57 -34.67
CA ASN A 61 38.36 1.22 -33.29
C ASN A 61 39.48 1.45 -32.25
N ALA A 62 39.64 2.68 -31.75
CA ALA A 62 40.49 2.95 -30.57
C ALA A 62 39.64 3.26 -29.32
N SER A 63 40.20 3.04 -28.13
CA SER A 63 39.56 3.37 -26.85
C SER A 63 40.56 4.01 -25.88
N ILE A 64 40.04 4.83 -24.97
CA ILE A 64 40.76 5.39 -23.84
C ILE A 64 39.97 5.02 -22.58
N SER A 65 40.58 4.24 -21.69
CA SER A 65 40.00 3.90 -20.40
C SER A 65 40.98 4.15 -19.26
N GLY A 66 40.44 4.25 -18.05
CA GLY A 66 41.21 4.52 -16.85
C GLY A 66 40.38 4.39 -15.58
N ARG A 67 40.95 4.88 -14.48
CA ARG A 67 40.31 4.90 -13.17
C ARG A 67 40.53 6.24 -12.49
N TYR A 68 39.55 6.74 -11.73
CA TYR A 68 39.65 7.91 -10.88
C TYR A 68 39.47 7.47 -9.42
N PHE A 69 40.48 7.70 -8.56
CA PHE A 69 40.50 7.16 -7.18
C PHE A 69 41.15 8.13 -6.19
N ILE A 70 40.94 7.87 -4.89
CA ILE A 70 41.46 8.66 -3.77
C ILE A 70 42.74 7.98 -3.26
N ASP A 71 43.88 8.67 -3.20
CA ASP A 71 45.05 8.13 -2.49
C ASP A 71 44.89 8.34 -1.00
N GLU A 72 44.62 7.23 -0.32
CA GLU A 72 44.36 7.20 1.11
C GLU A 72 45.66 7.11 1.92
N ASN A 73 46.76 6.67 1.31
CA ASN A 73 48.00 6.32 1.98
C ASN A 73 49.15 7.33 1.71
N ASN A 74 48.92 8.29 0.81
CA ASN A 74 49.80 9.40 0.42
C ASN A 74 51.16 8.96 -0.15
N ASN A 75 51.26 7.75 -0.73
CA ASN A 75 52.47 7.24 -1.38
C ASN A 75 52.67 7.78 -2.81
N ASN A 76 51.66 8.47 -3.32
CA ASN A 76 51.51 8.89 -4.70
C ASN A 76 51.37 7.81 -5.79
N GLN A 77 50.77 6.66 -5.48
CA GLN A 77 50.62 5.52 -6.38
C GLN A 77 49.31 4.76 -6.10
N PHE A 78 48.71 4.14 -7.12
CA PHE A 78 47.63 3.17 -6.93
C PHE A 78 48.21 1.84 -6.45
N ASP A 79 47.90 1.42 -5.22
CA ASP A 79 48.31 0.10 -4.75
C ASP A 79 47.23 -0.72 -4.02
N VAL A 80 46.05 -0.15 -3.69
CA VAL A 80 44.79 -0.89 -3.36
C VAL A 80 43.54 0.02 -3.15
N GLU A 81 43.60 1.29 -3.53
CA GLU A 81 42.66 2.31 -3.05
C GLU A 81 41.23 2.29 -3.63
N SER A 82 40.31 2.92 -2.90
CA SER A 82 38.91 3.07 -3.31
C SER A 82 38.76 4.04 -4.48
N GLY A 83 38.02 3.62 -5.51
CA GLY A 83 37.63 4.49 -6.62
C GLY A 83 36.59 5.53 -6.24
N LEU A 84 36.60 6.66 -6.94
CA LEU A 84 35.60 7.71 -6.79
C LEU A 84 34.44 7.44 -7.74
N ALA A 85 33.29 7.03 -7.21
CA ALA A 85 32.11 6.71 -8.00
C ALA A 85 31.35 7.95 -8.49
N LEU A 86 30.69 7.83 -9.65
CA LEU A 86 29.82 8.83 -10.27
C LEU A 86 30.48 10.20 -10.55
N ALA A 87 31.81 10.24 -10.58
CA ALA A 87 32.58 11.43 -10.92
C ALA A 87 32.56 11.66 -12.44
N ASP A 88 32.38 12.91 -12.85
CA ASP A 88 32.34 13.25 -14.27
C ASP A 88 33.75 13.17 -14.88
N VAL A 89 33.82 12.48 -16.03
CA VAL A 89 35.03 12.37 -16.85
C VAL A 89 34.67 12.80 -18.27
N TRP A 90 35.47 13.71 -18.82
CA TRP A 90 35.30 14.21 -20.18
C TRP A 90 36.49 13.81 -21.05
N LEU A 91 36.22 13.43 -22.29
CA LEU A 91 37.22 13.31 -23.34
C LEU A 91 37.23 14.59 -24.16
N LEU A 92 38.41 15.16 -24.37
CA LEU A 92 38.64 16.38 -25.13
C LEU A 92 39.49 16.10 -26.36
N ASN A 93 39.24 16.83 -27.44
CA ASN A 93 40.12 16.85 -28.60
C ASN A 93 41.36 17.75 -28.37
N ALA A 94 42.31 17.75 -29.30
CA ALA A 94 43.53 18.56 -29.22
C ALA A 94 43.33 20.09 -29.20
N SER A 95 42.11 20.57 -29.48
CA SER A 95 41.71 21.98 -29.39
C SER A 95 40.96 22.31 -28.09
N ASP A 96 41.04 21.43 -27.08
CA ASP A 96 40.38 21.52 -25.77
C ASP A 96 38.84 21.56 -25.80
N GLN A 97 38.22 21.07 -26.87
CA GLN A 97 36.76 20.90 -26.93
C GLN A 97 36.37 19.53 -26.39
N VAL A 98 35.35 19.50 -25.52
CA VAL A 98 34.74 18.25 -25.03
C VAL A 98 34.00 17.57 -26.18
N ILE A 99 34.29 16.29 -26.37
CA ILE A 99 33.70 15.47 -27.45
C ILE A 99 32.94 14.26 -26.92
N GLN A 100 33.25 13.77 -25.71
CA GLN A 100 32.47 12.76 -25.00
C GLN A 100 32.52 13.03 -23.49
N GLN A 101 31.51 12.54 -22.76
CA GLN A 101 31.43 12.57 -21.31
C GLN A 101 30.94 11.21 -20.80
N THR A 102 31.49 10.76 -19.69
CA THR A 102 31.00 9.60 -18.95
C THR A 102 31.10 9.86 -17.45
N LYS A 103 30.58 8.95 -16.65
CA LYS A 103 30.78 8.93 -15.20
C LYS A 103 31.57 7.70 -14.81
N THR A 104 32.37 7.83 -13.75
CA THR A 104 33.06 6.68 -13.18
C THR A 104 32.09 5.69 -12.55
N SER A 105 32.40 4.39 -12.67
CA SER A 105 31.71 3.28 -12.02
C SER A 105 31.93 3.28 -10.50
N SER A 106 31.26 2.39 -9.77
CA SER A 106 31.36 2.29 -8.30
C SER A 106 32.78 2.05 -7.77
N ASP A 107 33.66 1.48 -8.59
CA ASP A 107 35.08 1.25 -8.30
C ASP A 107 36.03 2.28 -8.95
N GLY A 108 35.46 3.37 -9.48
CA GLY A 108 36.18 4.50 -10.06
C GLY A 108 36.57 4.33 -11.54
N THR A 109 36.26 3.22 -12.22
CA THR A 109 36.67 3.03 -13.63
C THR A 109 35.84 3.83 -14.63
N PHE A 110 36.41 4.17 -15.77
CA PHE A 110 35.73 4.77 -16.92
C PHE A 110 36.34 4.30 -18.25
N SER A 111 35.57 4.38 -19.33
CA SER A 111 36.05 4.11 -20.69
C SER A 111 35.35 4.95 -21.75
N PHE A 112 36.10 5.36 -22.76
CA PHE A 112 35.64 5.93 -24.02
C PHE A 112 36.04 4.98 -25.14
N THR A 113 35.07 4.48 -25.90
CA THR A 113 35.29 3.54 -27.01
C THR A 113 34.94 4.21 -28.34
N ARG A 114 35.26 3.54 -29.46
CA ARG A 114 34.98 4.02 -30.83
C ARG A 114 35.63 5.38 -31.15
N LEU A 115 36.91 5.55 -30.79
CA LEU A 115 37.68 6.77 -31.00
C LEU A 115 38.48 6.74 -32.30
N GLU A 116 38.45 7.87 -33.01
CA GLU A 116 39.27 8.12 -34.18
C GLU A 116 40.77 8.18 -33.85
N ALA A 117 41.62 7.94 -34.85
CA ALA A 117 43.07 8.12 -34.69
C ALA A 117 43.40 9.63 -34.62
N ALA A 118 43.41 10.18 -33.41
CA ALA A 118 43.73 11.58 -33.14
C ALA A 118 44.45 11.73 -31.79
N SER A 119 44.71 12.97 -31.37
CA SER A 119 45.21 13.27 -30.03
C SER A 119 44.10 13.80 -29.14
N TYR A 120 43.98 13.23 -27.95
CA TYR A 120 42.93 13.53 -26.98
C TYR A 120 43.51 13.89 -25.62
N LYS A 121 42.73 14.57 -24.78
CA LYS A 121 42.99 14.68 -23.34
C LYS A 121 41.82 14.10 -22.57
N VAL A 122 42.07 13.60 -21.37
CA VAL A 122 41.01 13.26 -20.42
C VAL A 122 40.98 14.36 -19.35
N ARG A 123 39.78 14.86 -19.06
CA ARG A 123 39.52 15.81 -17.98
C ARG A 123 38.65 15.15 -16.92
N PHE A 124 39.06 15.28 -15.66
CA PHE A 124 38.34 14.78 -14.50
C PHE A 124 37.64 15.92 -13.76
N SER A 125 36.48 15.65 -13.15
CA SER A 125 35.80 16.59 -12.28
C SER A 125 36.69 17.06 -11.14
N ALA A 126 36.47 18.29 -10.68
CA ALA A 126 37.24 18.83 -9.57
C ALA A 126 37.10 17.92 -8.34
N PRO A 127 38.19 17.72 -7.60
CA PRO A 127 38.15 16.92 -6.40
C PRO A 127 37.22 17.52 -5.35
N ILE A 128 36.64 16.67 -4.48
CA ILE A 128 35.82 17.11 -3.35
C ILE A 128 36.62 18.01 -2.40
N SER A 129 35.94 18.87 -1.63
CA SER A 129 36.61 19.83 -0.73
C SER A 129 37.65 19.15 0.16
N ASP A 130 38.79 19.84 0.36
CA ASP A 130 39.96 19.40 1.14
C ASP A 130 40.90 18.38 0.47
N HIS A 131 40.80 18.19 -0.85
CA HIS A 131 41.70 17.34 -1.62
C HIS A 131 42.28 18.06 -2.85
N ALA A 132 43.46 17.63 -3.31
CA ALA A 132 44.12 18.15 -4.52
C ALA A 132 44.56 17.03 -5.46
N PHE A 133 44.81 17.31 -6.74
CA PHE A 133 45.49 16.34 -7.59
C PHE A 133 46.93 16.16 -7.14
N VAL A 134 47.44 14.98 -7.44
CA VAL A 134 48.76 14.50 -7.04
C VAL A 134 49.81 14.96 -8.04
N SER A 135 51.09 14.79 -7.71
CA SER A 135 52.13 15.02 -8.71
C SER A 135 52.08 13.93 -9.78
N ALA A 136 51.98 14.32 -11.05
CA ALA A 136 51.95 13.39 -12.18
C ALA A 136 53.26 12.59 -12.30
N ASN A 137 53.16 11.39 -12.87
CA ASN A 137 54.27 10.55 -13.29
C ASN A 137 55.28 10.17 -12.17
N ILE A 138 54.79 10.00 -10.93
CA ILE A 138 55.61 9.60 -9.77
C ILE A 138 55.51 8.09 -9.55
N GLY A 139 56.26 7.32 -10.32
CA GLY A 139 56.28 5.87 -10.18
C GLY A 139 56.41 5.15 -11.52
N ASN A 140 55.69 4.04 -11.65
CA ASN A 140 55.55 3.28 -12.89
C ASN A 140 54.19 3.62 -13.51
N ASP A 141 54.14 3.75 -14.83
CA ASP A 141 52.99 4.11 -15.68
C ASP A 141 51.69 3.33 -15.37
N THR A 142 51.78 2.15 -14.77
CA THR A 142 50.61 1.32 -14.42
C THR A 142 49.91 1.73 -13.13
N ILE A 143 50.52 2.61 -12.33
CA ILE A 143 50.04 2.97 -10.99
C ILE A 143 50.23 4.46 -10.65
N ASP A 144 50.93 5.25 -11.45
CA ASP A 144 51.09 6.68 -11.23
C ASP A 144 49.92 7.50 -11.82
N SER A 145 49.92 8.81 -11.58
CA SER A 145 48.89 9.68 -12.15
C SER A 145 49.33 10.35 -13.44
N ASP A 146 48.44 10.35 -14.43
CA ASP A 146 48.61 11.07 -15.70
C ASP A 146 48.12 12.54 -15.66
N VAL A 147 47.61 13.03 -14.52
CA VAL A 147 47.01 14.38 -14.42
C VAL A 147 48.10 15.43 -14.24
N VAL A 148 48.45 16.13 -15.32
CA VAL A 148 49.60 17.05 -15.40
C VAL A 148 49.26 18.51 -15.05
N THR A 149 48.00 18.93 -15.19
CA THR A 149 47.58 20.31 -14.87
C THR A 149 46.16 20.35 -14.30
N ALA A 150 45.93 21.19 -13.29
CA ALA A 150 44.59 21.61 -12.89
C ALA A 150 44.22 22.90 -13.62
N ASN A 151 43.09 22.92 -14.33
CA ASN A 151 42.64 24.12 -15.03
C ASN A 151 42.10 25.19 -14.05
N ASN A 152 41.69 26.36 -14.56
CA ASN A 152 41.20 27.49 -13.73
C ASN A 152 39.94 27.17 -12.89
N ASN A 153 39.32 26.01 -13.07
CA ASN A 153 38.18 25.49 -12.31
C ASN A 153 38.56 24.30 -11.40
N ASN A 154 39.85 24.06 -11.16
CA ASN A 154 40.38 22.97 -10.35
C ASN A 154 40.05 21.56 -10.89
N GLN A 155 39.79 21.41 -12.19
CA GLN A 155 39.60 20.12 -12.86
C GLN A 155 40.95 19.61 -13.39
N GLY A 156 41.21 18.31 -13.23
CA GLY A 156 42.48 17.69 -13.59
C GLY A 156 42.48 17.25 -15.05
N GLU A 157 43.54 17.56 -15.80
CA GLU A 157 43.69 17.19 -17.21
C GLU A 157 44.99 16.41 -17.43
N THR A 158 44.92 15.42 -18.33
CA THR A 158 46.09 14.67 -18.80
C THR A 158 46.86 15.44 -19.88
N ASP A 159 48.10 15.00 -20.15
CA ASP A 159 48.79 15.34 -21.41
C ASP A 159 48.03 14.79 -22.63
N LEU A 160 48.41 15.25 -23.84
CA LEU A 160 47.83 14.76 -25.09
C LEU A 160 48.16 13.27 -25.31
N ILE A 161 47.13 12.44 -25.25
CA ILE A 161 47.14 11.03 -25.58
C ILE A 161 47.02 10.90 -27.10
N LYS A 162 48.11 10.55 -27.77
CA LYS A 162 48.13 10.34 -29.22
C LYS A 162 47.75 8.90 -29.58
N LEU A 163 46.69 8.75 -30.38
CA LEU A 163 46.30 7.49 -31.03
C LEU A 163 46.80 7.52 -32.49
N SER A 164 47.54 6.50 -32.93
CA SER A 164 48.15 6.41 -34.28
C SER A 164 47.79 5.12 -35.01
N LYS A 165 47.81 5.11 -36.35
CA LYS A 165 47.45 3.96 -37.20
C LYS A 165 48.68 3.06 -37.54
N SER A 166 48.72 1.86 -36.93
CA SER A 166 49.37 0.56 -37.31
C SER A 166 50.87 0.26 -37.02
N GLU A 167 51.15 -0.91 -36.39
CA GLU A 167 52.14 -1.96 -36.78
C GLU A 167 51.86 -3.32 -36.06
N VAL A 168 52.16 -4.47 -36.69
CA VAL A 168 51.68 -5.85 -36.41
C VAL A 168 52.45 -6.60 -35.30
N VAL A 169 51.76 -7.39 -34.44
CA VAL A 169 52.31 -8.60 -33.77
C VAL A 169 51.28 -9.74 -33.74
N SER A 170 51.74 -10.92 -34.18
CA SER A 170 51.02 -12.17 -34.40
C SER A 170 50.70 -12.98 -33.13
N SER A 171 49.41 -13.23 -32.86
CA SER A 171 48.89 -14.52 -32.37
C SER A 171 47.37 -14.60 -32.60
N VAL A 172 47.01 -15.23 -33.71
CA VAL A 172 45.68 -15.40 -34.33
C VAL A 172 44.70 -16.12 -33.42
N PHE A 173 43.56 -15.48 -33.12
CA PHE A 173 42.37 -16.15 -32.57
C PHE A 173 41.10 -15.42 -33.04
N ALA A 174 40.24 -16.11 -33.80
CA ALA A 174 38.94 -15.60 -34.23
C ALA A 174 37.94 -15.56 -33.05
N GLY A 175 36.91 -14.71 -33.12
CA GLY A 175 35.95 -14.47 -32.03
C GLY A 175 34.53 -14.17 -32.50
N ILE A 176 33.54 -14.35 -31.63
CA ILE A 176 32.13 -14.01 -31.86
C ILE A 176 31.60 -13.29 -30.61
N SER A 177 30.90 -12.17 -30.78
CA SER A 177 30.30 -11.39 -29.69
C SER A 177 29.00 -10.73 -30.11
N GLY A 178 28.20 -10.34 -29.12
CA GLY A 178 26.96 -9.58 -29.32
C GLY A 178 26.24 -9.33 -28.00
N ARG A 179 24.93 -9.10 -28.07
CA ARG A 179 24.08 -8.66 -26.96
C ARG A 179 22.74 -9.40 -26.94
N TYR A 180 22.29 -9.73 -25.73
CA TYR A 180 20.95 -10.22 -25.47
C TYR A 180 20.16 -9.10 -24.79
N PHE A 181 19.11 -8.55 -25.42
CA PHE A 181 18.38 -7.37 -24.94
C PHE A 181 16.86 -7.60 -24.77
N ASN A 182 16.22 -6.74 -23.96
CA ASN A 182 14.77 -6.70 -23.75
C ASN A 182 14.16 -5.55 -24.55
N ASP A 183 13.44 -5.82 -25.63
CA ASP A 183 12.71 -4.83 -26.42
C ASP A 183 11.45 -4.35 -25.66
N ASN A 184 11.57 -3.30 -24.84
CA ASN A 184 10.46 -2.76 -24.06
C ASN A 184 9.58 -1.81 -24.88
N ASN A 185 10.16 -1.13 -25.86
CA ASN A 185 9.44 -0.17 -26.69
C ASN A 185 8.71 -0.81 -27.89
N LYS A 186 8.95 -2.10 -28.15
CA LYS A 186 8.29 -2.97 -29.14
C LYS A 186 8.60 -2.61 -30.59
N ASN A 187 9.76 -2.00 -30.87
CA ASN A 187 10.20 -1.69 -32.23
C ASN A 187 11.00 -2.85 -32.87
N ASN A 188 11.33 -3.90 -32.11
CA ASN A 188 12.20 -5.03 -32.48
C ASN A 188 13.67 -4.66 -32.76
N LEU A 189 14.15 -3.54 -32.20
CA LEU A 189 15.51 -3.03 -32.32
C LEU A 189 16.11 -2.81 -30.93
N ASP A 190 17.43 -2.84 -30.85
CA ASP A 190 18.22 -2.47 -29.69
C ASP A 190 18.67 -1.00 -29.75
N ASP A 191 17.72 -0.08 -29.56
CA ASP A 191 17.98 1.36 -29.58
C ASP A 191 18.31 1.93 -28.19
N GLN A 192 19.14 1.20 -27.43
CA GLN A 192 19.52 1.39 -26.00
C GLN A 192 18.58 0.70 -25.01
N GLU A 193 18.11 -0.50 -25.36
CA GLU A 193 17.22 -1.28 -24.52
C GLU A 193 18.00 -2.01 -23.39
N PRO A 194 17.38 -2.34 -22.24
CA PRO A 194 18.03 -3.06 -21.15
C PRO A 194 18.48 -4.48 -21.54
N GLY A 195 19.68 -4.87 -21.13
CA GLY A 195 20.22 -6.21 -21.39
C GLY A 195 19.57 -7.32 -20.57
N VAL A 196 19.57 -8.54 -21.09
CA VAL A 196 19.21 -9.77 -20.37
C VAL A 196 20.46 -10.29 -19.67
N ALA A 197 20.56 -10.10 -18.35
CA ALA A 197 21.74 -10.46 -17.58
C ALA A 197 21.80 -11.95 -17.22
N ASN A 198 23.03 -12.48 -17.12
CA ASN A 198 23.33 -13.86 -16.71
C ASN A 198 22.64 -14.94 -17.56
N ALA A 199 22.24 -14.62 -18.79
CA ALA A 199 21.63 -15.57 -19.70
C ALA A 199 22.70 -16.51 -20.27
N ASN A 200 22.43 -17.81 -20.27
CA ASN A 200 23.34 -18.78 -20.87
C ASN A 200 23.32 -18.66 -22.40
N ILE A 201 24.51 -18.63 -22.99
CA ILE A 201 24.71 -18.54 -24.43
C ILE A 201 25.72 -19.62 -24.83
N TRP A 202 25.39 -20.38 -25.87
CA TRP A 202 26.21 -21.50 -26.35
C TRP A 202 26.66 -21.26 -27.78
N LEU A 203 27.90 -21.65 -28.07
CA LEU A 203 28.43 -21.73 -29.43
C LEU A 203 28.37 -23.18 -29.89
N LEU A 204 27.58 -23.46 -30.92
CA LEU A 204 27.42 -24.78 -31.51
C LEU A 204 28.26 -24.90 -32.78
N ASN A 205 28.93 -26.04 -32.97
CA ASN A 205 29.63 -26.34 -34.23
C ASN A 205 28.67 -26.78 -35.35
N ALA A 206 29.19 -27.00 -36.56
CA ALA A 206 28.40 -27.40 -37.73
C ALA A 206 27.59 -28.71 -37.58
N ASN A 207 27.90 -29.55 -36.59
CA ASN A 207 27.15 -30.77 -36.28
C ASN A 207 26.12 -30.56 -35.15
N GLY A 208 25.92 -29.33 -34.68
CA GLY A 208 25.02 -28.97 -33.58
C GLY A 208 25.54 -29.32 -32.19
N GLN A 209 26.84 -29.60 -32.03
CA GLN A 209 27.45 -29.89 -30.73
C GLN A 209 27.98 -28.62 -30.07
N ILE A 210 27.80 -28.49 -28.76
CA ILE A 210 28.33 -27.36 -27.98
C ILE A 210 29.86 -27.38 -28.01
N GLU A 211 30.46 -26.31 -28.53
CA GLU A 211 31.89 -26.08 -28.54
C GLU A 211 32.33 -25.15 -27.40
N LYS A 212 31.52 -24.13 -27.09
CA LYS A 212 31.74 -23.22 -25.96
C LYS A 212 30.43 -22.76 -25.33
N GLN A 213 30.49 -22.27 -24.09
CA GLN A 213 29.39 -21.63 -23.38
C GLN A 213 29.91 -20.40 -22.63
N THR A 214 29.09 -19.36 -22.56
CA THR A 214 29.31 -18.16 -21.74
C THR A 214 27.98 -17.68 -21.15
N GLN A 215 28.03 -16.59 -20.37
CA GLN A 215 26.86 -15.87 -19.88
C GLN A 215 26.95 -14.41 -20.26
N SER A 216 25.79 -13.78 -20.51
CA SER A 216 25.71 -12.34 -20.70
C SER A 216 25.94 -11.56 -19.40
N ASN A 217 26.52 -10.37 -19.49
CA ASN A 217 26.73 -9.47 -18.35
C ASN A 217 25.46 -8.67 -18.00
N SER A 218 25.53 -7.74 -17.02
CA SER A 218 24.40 -6.87 -16.64
C SER A 218 23.83 -6.01 -17.76
N GLN A 219 24.63 -5.75 -18.80
CA GLN A 219 24.26 -5.01 -19.99
C GLN A 219 23.79 -5.94 -21.10
N GLY A 220 23.75 -7.27 -20.89
CA GLY A 220 23.34 -8.25 -21.90
C GLY A 220 24.45 -8.70 -22.85
N GLU A 221 25.67 -8.16 -22.71
CA GLU A 221 26.77 -8.40 -23.65
C GLU A 221 27.45 -9.75 -23.37
N TYR A 222 27.92 -10.41 -24.42
CA TYR A 222 28.65 -11.68 -24.33
C TYR A 222 29.75 -11.78 -25.40
N GLN A 223 30.74 -12.65 -25.14
CA GLN A 223 31.80 -12.92 -26.11
C GLN A 223 32.36 -14.34 -26.01
N PHE A 224 32.79 -14.86 -27.16
CA PHE A 224 33.54 -16.09 -27.32
C PHE A 224 34.87 -15.78 -28.00
N GLU A 225 35.97 -15.90 -27.26
CA GLU A 225 37.31 -15.70 -27.80
C GLU A 225 37.95 -17.04 -28.20
N LYS A 226 38.99 -17.01 -29.04
CA LYS A 226 39.82 -18.19 -29.37
C LYS A 226 38.98 -19.32 -29.97
N ILE A 227 38.16 -18.99 -30.95
CA ILE A 227 37.41 -19.93 -31.77
C ILE A 227 38.26 -20.28 -33.00
N ALA A 228 38.29 -21.55 -33.39
CA ALA A 228 38.95 -21.96 -34.63
C ALA A 228 38.11 -21.52 -35.85
N ALA A 229 38.73 -21.40 -37.04
CA ALA A 229 37.94 -21.25 -38.25
C ALA A 229 37.00 -22.44 -38.45
N GLY A 230 35.75 -22.15 -38.80
CA GLY A 230 34.70 -23.15 -38.87
C GLY A 230 33.34 -22.53 -39.18
N SER A 231 32.31 -23.36 -39.11
CA SER A 231 30.92 -22.89 -39.21
C SER A 231 30.21 -23.18 -37.90
N TYR A 232 29.51 -22.17 -37.40
CA TYR A 232 28.98 -22.11 -36.05
C TYR A 232 27.56 -21.57 -36.01
N GLN A 233 26.82 -21.89 -34.97
CA GLN A 233 25.59 -21.20 -34.58
C GLN A 233 25.74 -20.68 -33.15
N VAL A 234 25.15 -19.53 -32.87
CA VAL A 234 24.96 -19.09 -31.49
C VAL A 234 23.56 -19.49 -31.04
N GLN A 235 23.49 -20.13 -29.87
CA GLN A 235 22.25 -20.51 -29.23
C GLN A 235 22.05 -19.64 -27.98
N PHE A 236 20.94 -18.92 -27.92
CA PHE A 236 20.54 -18.12 -26.77
C PHE A 236 19.55 -18.88 -25.90
N ALA A 237 19.67 -18.74 -24.58
CA ALA A 237 18.70 -19.28 -23.63
C ALA A 237 17.27 -18.86 -24.00
N ALA A 238 16.34 -19.80 -23.88
CA ALA A 238 14.93 -19.54 -24.13
C ALA A 238 14.44 -18.41 -23.21
N PRO A 239 13.61 -17.48 -23.71
CA PRO A 239 12.91 -16.52 -22.86
C PRO A 239 12.01 -17.25 -21.85
N THR A 240 11.63 -16.55 -20.78
CA THR A 240 10.58 -17.01 -19.86
C THR A 240 9.26 -17.21 -20.61
N ALA A 241 8.32 -17.96 -20.03
CA ALA A 241 7.04 -18.26 -20.67
C ALA A 241 6.19 -17.01 -21.05
N THR A 242 6.53 -15.84 -20.52
CA THR A 242 5.87 -14.55 -20.82
C THR A 242 6.53 -13.77 -21.95
N LYS A 243 7.71 -14.17 -22.42
CA LYS A 243 8.50 -13.44 -23.42
C LYS A 243 8.75 -14.27 -24.68
N GLU A 244 8.95 -13.61 -25.81
CA GLU A 244 9.32 -14.23 -27.09
C GLU A 244 10.49 -13.48 -27.74
N PHE A 245 11.27 -14.18 -28.57
CA PHE A 245 12.27 -13.52 -29.43
C PHE A 245 11.59 -12.54 -30.40
N VAL A 246 12.21 -11.39 -30.60
CA VAL A 246 11.79 -10.38 -31.58
C VAL A 246 12.05 -10.85 -33.01
N THR A 247 11.50 -10.13 -33.99
CA THR A 247 11.74 -10.43 -35.42
C THR A 247 13.21 -10.24 -35.76
N ALA A 248 13.84 -11.26 -36.36
CA ALA A 248 15.24 -11.17 -36.78
C ALA A 248 15.45 -10.23 -37.98
N ASN A 249 16.66 -9.68 -38.10
CA ASN A 249 17.11 -8.82 -39.19
C ASN A 249 16.17 -7.62 -39.44
N GLN A 250 15.66 -7.00 -38.39
CA GLN A 250 14.70 -5.89 -38.49
C GLN A 250 15.42 -4.59 -38.85
N GLY A 251 15.06 -3.98 -39.98
CA GLY A 251 15.63 -2.71 -40.40
C GLY A 251 16.84 -2.88 -41.33
N ALA A 252 17.72 -1.89 -41.37
CA ALA A 252 18.90 -1.88 -42.25
C ALA A 252 20.22 -1.72 -41.47
N ASP A 253 20.15 -1.57 -40.14
CA ASP A 253 21.29 -1.41 -39.26
C ASP A 253 21.47 -2.71 -38.46
N ASP A 254 22.41 -3.53 -38.94
CA ASP A 254 22.78 -4.84 -38.38
C ASP A 254 23.25 -4.73 -36.92
N SER A 255 23.74 -3.55 -36.49
CA SER A 255 24.33 -3.37 -35.15
C SER A 255 23.31 -3.24 -34.02
N ILE A 256 22.02 -3.25 -34.35
CA ILE A 256 20.92 -3.06 -33.39
C ILE A 256 19.75 -4.00 -33.65
N ASP A 257 19.87 -4.96 -34.56
CA ASP A 257 18.80 -5.93 -34.80
C ASP A 257 19.06 -7.23 -34.05
N SER A 258 18.38 -8.31 -34.44
CA SER A 258 18.47 -9.59 -33.75
C SER A 258 18.76 -10.67 -34.78
N ASP A 259 19.70 -11.57 -34.50
CA ASP A 259 20.11 -12.65 -35.42
C ASP A 259 19.35 -13.96 -35.23
N VAL A 260 18.42 -14.01 -34.27
CA VAL A 260 17.68 -15.24 -33.93
C VAL A 260 16.67 -15.61 -35.03
N GLU A 261 17.13 -16.31 -36.06
CA GLU A 261 16.30 -16.73 -37.20
C GLU A 261 15.38 -17.92 -36.90
N SER A 262 15.72 -18.75 -35.91
CA SER A 262 14.95 -19.96 -35.61
C SER A 262 14.96 -20.34 -34.12
N LYS A 263 14.07 -21.26 -33.72
CA LYS A 263 13.97 -21.75 -32.34
C LYS A 263 14.19 -23.26 -32.29
N ALA A 264 14.98 -23.72 -31.32
CA ALA A 264 15.08 -25.14 -31.00
C ALA A 264 13.79 -25.66 -30.35
N ALA A 265 13.61 -26.98 -30.29
CA ALA A 265 12.45 -27.61 -29.65
C ALA A 265 12.32 -27.26 -28.14
N SER A 266 13.39 -26.83 -27.50
CA SER A 266 13.42 -26.33 -26.11
C SER A 266 12.98 -24.88 -25.97
N GLY A 267 12.64 -24.18 -27.06
CA GLY A 267 12.32 -22.75 -27.07
C GLY A 267 13.56 -21.83 -27.13
N ALA A 268 14.78 -22.37 -27.11
CA ALA A 268 16.02 -21.61 -27.24
C ALA A 268 16.17 -20.99 -28.64
N GLY A 269 16.72 -19.79 -28.72
CA GLY A 269 16.94 -19.07 -29.97
C GLY A 269 18.21 -19.54 -30.67
N LEU A 270 18.17 -19.65 -32.00
CA LEU A 270 19.29 -20.08 -32.84
C LEU A 270 19.50 -19.09 -33.98
N THR A 271 20.74 -18.66 -34.17
CA THR A 271 21.15 -17.85 -35.32
C THR A 271 21.21 -18.66 -36.61
N ALA A 272 21.39 -17.98 -37.74
CA ALA A 272 21.89 -18.59 -38.97
C ALA A 272 23.25 -19.28 -38.75
N MET A 273 23.66 -20.13 -39.69
CA MET A 273 25.02 -20.68 -39.71
C MET A 273 26.04 -19.59 -40.03
N ILE A 274 26.82 -19.20 -39.02
CA ILE A 274 27.87 -18.20 -39.07
C ILE A 274 29.16 -18.87 -39.57
N LYS A 275 29.76 -18.33 -40.64
CA LYS A 275 31.04 -18.81 -41.14
C LYS A 275 32.19 -17.96 -40.59
N LEU A 276 32.95 -18.53 -39.66
CA LEU A 276 34.12 -17.91 -39.06
C LEU A 276 35.38 -18.33 -39.83
N THR A 277 36.10 -17.37 -40.41
CA THR A 277 37.42 -17.60 -41.00
C THR A 277 38.52 -17.22 -40.02
N ASP A 278 39.72 -17.75 -40.22
CA ASP A 278 40.89 -17.39 -39.40
C ASP A 278 41.03 -15.86 -39.34
N ASP A 279 41.40 -15.36 -38.16
CA ASP A 279 41.62 -13.93 -37.87
C ASP A 279 40.39 -13.00 -37.90
N LYS A 280 39.15 -13.52 -37.94
CA LYS A 280 37.94 -12.68 -37.88
C LYS A 280 37.29 -12.65 -36.49
N VAL A 281 36.94 -11.45 -36.03
CA VAL A 281 35.98 -11.26 -34.94
C VAL A 281 34.66 -10.82 -35.57
N LEU A 282 33.59 -11.59 -35.32
CA LEU A 282 32.24 -11.21 -35.70
C LEU A 282 31.57 -10.58 -34.47
N MET A 283 31.05 -9.38 -34.65
CA MET A 283 30.33 -8.62 -33.64
C MET A 283 28.85 -8.57 -34.04
N ASP A 284 28.02 -8.01 -33.18
CA ASP A 284 26.60 -7.77 -33.43
C ASP A 284 25.81 -9.07 -33.69
N ILE A 285 26.25 -10.18 -33.07
CA ILE A 285 25.46 -11.42 -33.06
C ILE A 285 24.47 -11.34 -31.89
N ASP A 286 23.31 -10.77 -32.14
CA ASP A 286 22.41 -10.26 -31.12
C ASP A 286 21.11 -11.07 -31.01
N ALA A 287 20.45 -10.95 -29.87
CA ALA A 287 19.14 -11.54 -29.62
C ALA A 287 18.26 -10.57 -28.86
N GLY A 288 17.13 -10.19 -29.45
CA GLY A 288 16.10 -9.42 -28.75
C GLY A 288 14.99 -10.32 -28.25
N ILE A 289 14.47 -10.04 -27.05
CA ILE A 289 13.19 -10.59 -26.56
C ILE A 289 12.23 -9.48 -26.16
N ARG A 290 10.94 -9.71 -26.38
CA ARG A 290 9.86 -8.83 -25.92
C ARG A 290 8.83 -9.61 -25.11
N GLU A 291 8.03 -8.90 -24.32
CA GLU A 291 6.84 -9.50 -23.71
C GLU A 291 5.87 -9.98 -24.79
N ILE A 292 5.31 -11.17 -24.61
CA ILE A 292 4.24 -11.69 -25.45
C ILE A 292 2.99 -10.85 -25.14
N GLU A 293 2.52 -10.07 -26.11
CA GLU A 293 1.15 -9.57 -26.06
C GLU A 293 0.20 -10.75 -26.27
N ILE A 294 -0.22 -11.37 -25.17
CA ILE A 294 -1.30 -12.35 -25.23
C ILE A 294 -2.59 -11.56 -25.46
N SER A 295 -2.91 -11.27 -26.72
CA SER A 295 -4.25 -10.81 -27.08
C SER A 295 -5.24 -11.89 -26.61
N GLY A 296 -6.01 -11.60 -25.58
CA GLY A 296 -6.87 -12.58 -24.92
C GLY A 296 -6.39 -13.09 -23.56
N LYS A 297 -5.34 -12.52 -22.93
CA LYS A 297 -5.08 -12.73 -21.50
C LYS A 297 -6.37 -12.44 -20.74
N ALA A 298 -6.81 -13.39 -19.93
CA ALA A 298 -8.00 -13.22 -19.11
C ALA A 298 -7.74 -12.06 -18.13
N THR A 299 -8.77 -11.26 -17.89
CA THR A 299 -8.73 -10.28 -16.80
C THR A 299 -8.98 -11.04 -15.50
N CYS A 300 -8.34 -10.64 -14.43
CA CYS A 300 -8.62 -11.15 -13.08
C CYS A 300 -9.58 -10.22 -12.34
N ILE A 301 -10.46 -9.52 -13.06
CA ILE A 301 -11.45 -8.60 -12.49
C ILE A 301 -12.81 -9.27 -12.56
N GLU A 302 -13.47 -9.39 -11.42
CA GLU A 302 -14.85 -9.81 -11.31
C GLU A 302 -15.71 -8.64 -10.84
N THR A 303 -16.70 -8.27 -11.64
CA THR A 303 -17.69 -7.23 -11.31
C THR A 303 -19.07 -7.85 -11.11
N TYR A 304 -19.93 -7.15 -10.37
CA TYR A 304 -21.24 -7.66 -10.00
C TYR A 304 -22.38 -6.88 -10.64
N ASP A 305 -23.36 -7.60 -11.16
CA ASP A 305 -24.63 -7.02 -11.59
C ASP A 305 -25.59 -6.95 -10.40
N TRP A 306 -25.96 -5.72 -10.02
CA TRP A 306 -26.88 -5.44 -8.94
C TRP A 306 -28.31 -5.30 -9.46
N PRO A 307 -29.32 -5.55 -8.61
CA PRO A 307 -30.71 -5.29 -8.95
C PRO A 307 -30.93 -3.83 -9.35
N THR A 308 -31.77 -3.59 -10.36
CA THR A 308 -31.93 -2.26 -10.97
C THR A 308 -33.29 -1.64 -10.75
N ALA A 309 -34.29 -2.40 -10.27
CA ALA A 309 -35.60 -1.83 -10.02
C ALA A 309 -35.53 -0.88 -8.81
N PRO A 310 -36.18 0.29 -8.84
CA PRO A 310 -36.14 1.24 -7.73
C PRO A 310 -36.59 0.69 -6.37
N SER A 311 -37.41 -0.36 -6.35
CA SER A 311 -37.84 -1.06 -5.13
C SER A 311 -36.81 -2.06 -4.60
N GLU A 312 -35.79 -2.41 -5.38
CA GLU A 312 -34.82 -3.47 -5.07
C GLU A 312 -33.51 -2.87 -4.57
N ALA A 313 -32.83 -2.08 -5.42
CA ALA A 313 -31.63 -1.32 -5.07
C ALA A 313 -31.60 -0.01 -5.87
N PHE A 314 -30.81 0.96 -5.41
CA PHE A 314 -30.65 2.23 -6.12
C PHE A 314 -29.34 2.24 -6.90
N LEU A 315 -29.43 2.33 -8.22
CA LEU A 315 -28.26 2.66 -9.04
C LEU A 315 -27.83 4.12 -8.81
N SER A 316 -26.53 4.35 -8.87
CA SER A 316 -25.98 5.71 -8.82
C SER A 316 -26.29 6.46 -10.10
N ASP A 317 -26.87 7.64 -9.96
CA ASP A 317 -27.02 8.67 -10.99
C ASP A 317 -25.96 9.78 -10.82
N ARG A 318 -24.88 9.47 -10.09
CA ARG A 318 -23.82 10.42 -9.71
C ARG A 318 -22.47 10.01 -10.24
N TYR A 319 -22.20 8.71 -10.28
CA TYR A 319 -20.91 8.16 -10.72
C TYR A 319 -21.09 6.95 -11.63
N SER A 320 -20.19 6.80 -12.60
CA SER A 320 -19.94 5.54 -13.32
C SER A 320 -18.50 5.10 -13.12
N VAL A 321 -18.26 3.79 -13.17
CA VAL A 321 -16.93 3.20 -12.99
C VAL A 321 -16.65 2.20 -14.11
N SER A 322 -15.41 2.20 -14.60
CA SER A 322 -14.89 1.16 -15.48
C SER A 322 -13.46 0.82 -15.11
N PHE A 323 -13.09 -0.42 -15.38
CA PHE A 323 -11.74 -0.93 -15.20
C PHE A 323 -11.13 -1.22 -16.56
N SER A 324 -9.83 -0.99 -16.72
CA SER A 324 -9.07 -1.38 -17.90
C SER A 324 -7.91 -2.28 -17.47
N GLN A 325 -7.85 -3.48 -18.05
CA GLN A 325 -6.77 -4.43 -17.84
C GLN A 325 -6.60 -5.27 -19.10
N ASN A 326 -5.35 -5.48 -19.54
CA ASN A 326 -5.02 -6.33 -20.69
C ASN A 326 -5.80 -5.97 -21.97
N GLY A 327 -5.99 -4.67 -22.23
CA GLY A 327 -6.69 -4.13 -23.40
C GLY A 327 -8.21 -4.28 -23.38
N LYS A 328 -8.79 -4.77 -22.28
CA LYS A 328 -10.24 -4.88 -22.09
C LYS A 328 -10.74 -3.83 -21.12
N THR A 329 -11.86 -3.18 -21.45
CA THR A 329 -12.61 -2.31 -20.55
C THR A 329 -13.79 -3.08 -19.95
N ILE A 330 -13.88 -3.12 -18.63
CA ILE A 330 -14.90 -3.82 -17.86
C ILE A 330 -15.70 -2.79 -17.08
N PRO A 331 -17.00 -2.56 -17.39
CA PRO A 331 -17.83 -1.65 -16.64
C PRO A 331 -18.19 -2.26 -15.27
N ALA A 332 -18.35 -1.40 -14.27
CA ALA A 332 -18.85 -1.80 -12.95
C ALA A 332 -20.13 -1.05 -12.64
N GLN A 333 -21.17 -1.78 -12.22
CA GLN A 333 -22.37 -1.15 -11.72
C GLN A 333 -22.09 -0.42 -10.39
N VAL A 334 -22.57 0.81 -10.29
CA VAL A 334 -22.46 1.63 -9.09
C VAL A 334 -23.82 1.68 -8.41
N ILE A 335 -23.91 1.24 -7.16
CA ILE A 335 -25.12 1.38 -6.34
C ILE A 335 -24.97 2.50 -5.32
N LYS A 336 -26.06 2.99 -4.78
CA LYS A 336 -26.07 4.04 -3.76
C LYS A 336 -27.01 3.74 -2.59
N SER A 337 -26.60 4.20 -1.42
CA SER A 337 -27.47 4.46 -0.28
C SER A 337 -27.79 5.95 -0.20
N ILE A 338 -28.95 6.27 0.36
CA ILE A 338 -29.47 7.64 0.44
C ILE A 338 -29.67 7.99 1.91
N SER A 339 -29.21 9.18 2.32
CA SER A 339 -29.56 9.72 3.64
C SER A 339 -31.08 9.93 3.70
N LYS A 340 -31.80 9.05 4.41
CA LYS A 340 -33.24 9.20 4.62
C LYS A 340 -33.55 10.32 5.60
N ASP A 341 -34.76 10.87 5.51
CA ASP A 341 -35.33 11.67 6.59
C ASP A 341 -35.30 10.83 7.87
N ILE A 342 -34.56 11.30 8.87
CA ILE A 342 -34.73 10.80 10.22
C ILE A 342 -36.14 11.23 10.64
N GLU A 343 -37.06 10.27 10.80
CA GLU A 343 -38.50 10.52 11.04
C GLU A 343 -38.78 11.35 12.32
N ILE A 344 -37.75 11.62 13.14
CA ILE A 344 -37.81 12.43 14.35
C ILE A 344 -36.89 13.65 14.21
N ALA A 345 -37.46 14.84 14.45
CA ALA A 345 -36.72 16.09 14.54
C ALA A 345 -35.79 16.11 15.77
N ASP A 346 -34.59 15.57 15.63
CA ASP A 346 -33.48 15.80 16.57
C ASP A 346 -32.66 17.03 16.14
N SER A 347 -32.50 18.02 17.01
CA SER A 347 -31.76 19.25 16.73
C SER A 347 -30.25 19.03 16.55
N TRP A 348 -29.71 17.90 17.02
CA TRP A 348 -28.26 17.67 17.09
C TRP A 348 -27.63 17.21 15.76
N VAL A 349 -28.40 16.60 14.87
CA VAL A 349 -27.94 16.08 13.56
C VAL A 349 -28.54 16.84 12.37
N SER A 350 -29.26 17.93 12.61
CA SER A 350 -30.03 18.68 11.60
C SER A 350 -29.23 19.13 10.38
N GLU A 351 -27.94 19.41 10.52
CA GLU A 351 -27.04 19.82 9.42
C GLU A 351 -26.58 18.67 8.51
N PHE A 352 -26.74 17.43 8.99
CA PHE A 352 -26.46 16.21 8.23
C PHE A 352 -27.74 15.57 7.68
N LYS A 353 -28.91 16.16 7.97
CA LYS A 353 -30.19 15.76 7.41
C LYS A 353 -30.35 16.34 6.02
N ALA A 354 -30.95 15.56 5.13
CA ALA A 354 -31.70 16.16 4.04
C ALA A 354 -32.97 16.77 4.64
N ILE A 355 -33.23 18.07 4.45
CA ILE A 355 -34.51 18.69 4.83
C ILE A 355 -35.35 18.90 3.56
N THR A 356 -34.70 18.97 2.41
CA THR A 356 -35.32 18.95 1.09
C THR A 356 -34.68 17.88 0.18
N PRO A 357 -35.36 17.46 -0.90
CA PRO A 357 -34.77 16.58 -1.91
C PRO A 357 -33.44 17.10 -2.47
N GLU A 358 -33.27 18.41 -2.53
CA GLU A 358 -32.08 19.11 -2.98
C GLU A 358 -30.95 19.16 -1.94
N GLU A 359 -31.12 18.58 -0.75
CA GLU A 359 -30.09 18.45 0.30
C GLU A 359 -29.70 16.99 0.57
N ILE A 360 -30.31 16.05 -0.17
CA ILE A 360 -30.04 14.62 -0.03
C ILE A 360 -28.56 14.32 -0.28
N ARG A 361 -27.95 13.64 0.70
CA ARG A 361 -26.63 13.04 0.61
C ARG A 361 -26.74 11.60 0.12
N THR A 362 -25.70 11.13 -0.56
CA THR A 362 -25.65 9.75 -1.04
C THR A 362 -24.30 9.14 -0.75
N PHE A 363 -24.30 7.85 -0.44
CA PHE A 363 -23.10 7.03 -0.35
C PHE A 363 -23.11 6.08 -1.54
N ASN A 364 -22.29 6.37 -2.54
CA ASN A 364 -22.18 5.61 -3.77
C ASN A 364 -21.02 4.61 -3.62
N ARG A 365 -21.16 3.43 -4.21
CA ARG A 365 -20.08 2.46 -4.24
C ARG A 365 -20.02 1.65 -5.53
N ALA A 366 -18.80 1.33 -5.92
CA ALA A 366 -18.51 0.22 -6.83
C ALA A 366 -17.73 -0.85 -6.05
N SER A 367 -17.95 -2.10 -6.41
CA SER A 367 -17.23 -3.24 -5.83
C SER A 367 -16.80 -4.20 -6.93
N PHE A 368 -15.60 -4.71 -6.81
CA PHE A 368 -15.06 -5.75 -7.68
C PHE A 368 -14.11 -6.62 -6.88
N SER A 369 -13.94 -7.87 -7.28
CA SER A 369 -12.89 -8.73 -6.74
C SER A 369 -11.76 -8.89 -7.76
N SER A 370 -10.54 -9.04 -7.27
CA SER A 370 -9.40 -9.37 -8.10
C SER A 370 -8.30 -10.12 -7.36
N SER A 371 -7.61 -11.00 -8.09
CA SER A 371 -6.32 -11.54 -7.66
C SER A 371 -5.16 -10.58 -7.93
N PHE A 372 -5.42 -9.43 -8.58
CA PHE A 372 -4.41 -8.44 -8.98
C PHE A 372 -3.26 -9.07 -9.78
N CYS A 373 -3.60 -10.04 -10.63
CA CYS A 373 -2.69 -10.72 -11.54
C CYS A 373 -1.88 -9.80 -12.46
N ASP A 374 -2.40 -8.58 -12.70
CA ASP A 374 -1.74 -7.44 -13.33
C ASP A 374 -2.32 -6.16 -12.74
N PRO A 375 -1.63 -5.00 -12.84
CA PRO A 375 -2.21 -3.71 -12.48
C PRO A 375 -3.53 -3.42 -13.22
N ILE A 376 -4.44 -2.74 -12.54
CA ILE A 376 -5.80 -2.42 -13.00
C ILE A 376 -5.94 -0.90 -13.07
N ASP A 377 -6.21 -0.37 -14.25
CA ASP A 377 -6.55 1.04 -14.39
C ASP A 377 -8.03 1.23 -14.06
N VAL A 378 -8.32 2.00 -13.03
CA VAL A 378 -9.66 2.37 -12.61
C VAL A 378 -9.98 3.73 -13.19
N THR A 379 -11.15 3.87 -13.82
CA THR A 379 -11.71 5.17 -14.21
C THR A 379 -13.02 5.41 -13.49
N VAL A 380 -13.10 6.52 -12.75
CA VAL A 380 -14.31 7.02 -12.08
C VAL A 380 -14.76 8.30 -12.77
N THR A 381 -16.01 8.34 -13.22
CA THR A 381 -16.59 9.50 -13.91
C THR A 381 -17.74 10.07 -13.09
N LYS A 382 -17.67 11.37 -12.78
CA LYS A 382 -18.77 12.18 -12.26
C LYS A 382 -19.79 12.39 -13.39
N LEU A 383 -21.06 12.05 -13.17
CA LEU A 383 -22.12 12.08 -14.19
C LEU A 383 -22.98 13.34 -14.14
N TRP A 384 -22.63 14.29 -13.28
CA TRP A 384 -23.52 15.36 -12.88
C TRP A 384 -22.72 16.60 -12.51
N GLY A 385 -23.37 17.77 -12.59
CA GLY A 385 -22.79 19.01 -12.10
C GLY A 385 -21.53 19.45 -12.87
N THR A 386 -20.59 20.10 -12.18
CA THR A 386 -19.37 20.65 -12.81
C THR A 386 -18.15 19.76 -12.59
N GLY A 387 -17.22 19.75 -13.53
CA GLY A 387 -15.92 19.07 -13.40
C GLY A 387 -14.91 19.88 -12.57
N THR A 388 -13.84 19.23 -12.12
CA THR A 388 -12.72 19.86 -11.41
C THR A 388 -11.40 19.16 -11.70
N GLN A 389 -10.30 19.91 -11.60
CA GLN A 389 -8.95 19.34 -11.59
C GLN A 389 -8.50 18.96 -10.17
N ASP A 390 -9.22 19.41 -9.14
CA ASP A 390 -8.96 19.08 -7.75
C ASP A 390 -9.75 17.82 -7.36
N VAL A 391 -9.18 16.66 -7.66
CA VAL A 391 -9.72 15.35 -7.30
C VAL A 391 -8.84 14.74 -6.23
N GLU A 392 -9.46 14.34 -5.14
CA GLU A 392 -8.80 13.71 -4.01
C GLU A 392 -9.10 12.21 -4.00
N ILE A 393 -8.06 11.41 -3.77
CA ILE A 393 -8.15 9.96 -3.56
C ILE A 393 -7.53 9.66 -2.19
N VAL A 394 -8.32 9.06 -1.30
CA VAL A 394 -7.89 8.73 0.07
C VAL A 394 -8.24 7.28 0.42
N PRO A 395 -7.56 6.64 1.39
CA PRO A 395 -6.49 7.15 2.27
C PRO A 395 -5.25 7.71 1.55
N SER A 396 -4.80 8.91 1.91
CA SER A 396 -3.66 9.55 1.22
C SER A 396 -2.32 8.79 1.35
N PRO A 397 -2.04 8.00 2.41
CA PRO A 397 -0.83 7.18 2.48
C PRO A 397 -0.73 6.10 1.40
N TYR A 398 -1.83 5.77 0.71
CA TYR A 398 -1.78 4.84 -0.41
C TYR A 398 -1.04 5.42 -1.63
N GLY A 399 -0.71 6.72 -1.65
CA GLY A 399 0.14 7.33 -2.66
C GLY A 399 -0.46 7.34 -4.07
N ILE A 400 -1.78 7.19 -4.19
CA ILE A 400 -2.47 7.10 -5.48
C ILE A 400 -2.49 8.48 -6.14
N THR A 401 -1.85 8.60 -7.29
CA THR A 401 -1.82 9.84 -8.06
C THR A 401 -2.98 9.86 -9.07
N PRO A 402 -3.92 10.82 -8.96
CA PRO A 402 -5.05 10.92 -9.90
C PRO A 402 -4.60 11.50 -11.25
N ASN A 403 -5.00 10.86 -12.35
CA ASN A 403 -4.94 11.42 -13.69
C ASN A 403 -6.33 11.93 -14.09
N VAL A 404 -6.52 13.26 -14.05
CA VAL A 404 -7.83 13.88 -14.24
C VAL A 404 -8.03 14.27 -15.71
N SER A 405 -9.21 14.01 -16.26
CA SER A 405 -9.57 14.39 -17.62
C SER A 405 -9.57 15.91 -17.82
N ALA A 406 -9.41 16.36 -19.07
CA ALA A 406 -9.36 17.79 -19.40
C ALA A 406 -10.64 18.56 -18.99
N ASP A 407 -11.80 17.91 -19.00
CA ASP A 407 -13.06 18.48 -18.54
C ASP A 407 -13.28 18.39 -17.02
N GLY A 408 -12.39 17.69 -16.31
CA GLY A 408 -12.45 17.47 -14.87
C GLY A 408 -13.59 16.55 -14.42
N MET A 409 -14.24 15.84 -15.34
CA MET A 409 -15.38 14.96 -15.03
C MET A 409 -14.94 13.52 -14.75
N SER A 410 -13.75 13.11 -15.14
CA SER A 410 -13.23 11.76 -14.91
C SER A 410 -11.86 11.79 -14.26
N VAL A 411 -11.59 10.77 -13.46
CA VAL A 411 -10.26 10.50 -12.92
C VAL A 411 -9.90 9.05 -13.20
N THR A 412 -8.66 8.84 -13.65
CA THR A 412 -8.06 7.52 -13.85
C THR A 412 -6.89 7.34 -12.89
N PHE A 413 -6.77 6.16 -12.31
CA PHE A 413 -5.64 5.77 -11.45
C PHE A 413 -5.45 4.26 -11.47
N THR A 414 -4.23 3.80 -11.19
CA THR A 414 -3.88 2.38 -11.23
C THR A 414 -3.94 1.76 -9.84
N MET A 415 -4.42 0.53 -9.75
CA MET A 415 -4.40 -0.31 -8.55
C MET A 415 -3.70 -1.63 -8.86
N ASP A 416 -2.73 -2.00 -8.03
CA ASP A 416 -1.92 -3.21 -8.13
C ASP A 416 -2.10 -4.15 -6.92
N GLU A 417 -2.89 -3.72 -5.95
CA GLU A 417 -3.21 -4.49 -4.76
C GLU A 417 -4.59 -4.13 -4.22
N GLN A 418 -5.07 -4.95 -3.28
CA GLN A 418 -6.33 -4.75 -2.60
C GLN A 418 -6.32 -3.43 -1.80
N LYS A 419 -7.19 -2.47 -2.17
CA LYS A 419 -7.39 -1.22 -1.41
C LYS A 419 -8.85 -0.81 -1.40
N TYR A 420 -9.26 -0.15 -0.32
CA TYR A 420 -10.52 0.59 -0.26
C TYR A 420 -10.24 2.08 -0.37
N VAL A 421 -10.73 2.69 -1.45
CA VAL A 421 -10.41 4.08 -1.79
C VAL A 421 -11.67 4.90 -1.94
N ALA A 422 -11.65 6.10 -1.38
CA ALA A 422 -12.65 7.11 -1.64
C ALA A 422 -12.14 8.04 -2.74
N VAL A 423 -13.06 8.48 -3.61
CA VAL A 423 -12.77 9.49 -4.63
C VAL A 423 -13.69 10.68 -4.41
N ASN A 424 -13.12 11.86 -4.25
CA ASN A 424 -13.87 13.09 -4.05
C ASN A 424 -13.47 14.15 -5.09
N PHE A 425 -14.44 14.52 -5.92
CA PHE A 425 -14.33 15.65 -6.84
C PHE A 425 -14.64 16.94 -6.06
N LYS A 426 -13.60 17.70 -5.68
CA LYS A 426 -13.74 18.92 -4.87
C LYS A 426 -14.38 20.03 -5.70
N THR A 427 -15.70 20.10 -5.60
CA THR A 427 -16.58 21.00 -6.34
C THR A 427 -17.66 21.53 -5.40
N ASP A 428 -18.14 22.75 -5.63
CA ASP A 428 -19.14 23.38 -4.75
C ASP A 428 -20.46 22.60 -4.72
N ASP A 429 -20.81 21.91 -5.81
CA ASP A 429 -22.01 21.08 -5.93
C ASP A 429 -21.88 19.68 -5.28
N ASN A 430 -20.66 19.21 -5.00
CA ASN A 430 -20.40 17.98 -4.24
C ASN A 430 -20.10 18.21 -2.75
N LYS A 431 -20.29 19.45 -2.30
CA LYS A 431 -20.00 19.88 -0.94
C LYS A 431 -21.31 20.09 -0.17
N GLN A 432 -21.49 19.38 0.94
CA GLN A 432 -22.68 19.51 1.78
C GLN A 432 -22.59 20.76 2.66
N THR A 433 -21.42 21.03 3.22
CA THR A 433 -21.20 22.11 4.21
C THR A 433 -19.95 22.90 3.85
N SER A 434 -19.85 24.16 4.28
CA SER A 434 -18.77 25.08 3.87
C SER A 434 -17.36 24.60 4.24
N ASP A 435 -17.25 23.70 5.21
CA ASP A 435 -15.99 23.13 5.68
C ASP A 435 -15.61 21.83 4.97
N GLY A 436 -16.43 21.35 4.02
CA GLY A 436 -16.02 20.32 3.07
C GLY A 436 -16.58 18.93 3.30
N VAL A 437 -17.63 18.76 4.14
CA VAL A 437 -18.33 17.47 4.24
C VAL A 437 -18.82 17.05 2.86
N VAL A 438 -18.46 15.84 2.43
CA VAL A 438 -18.79 15.32 1.10
C VAL A 438 -20.28 15.01 1.00
N ARG A 439 -20.90 15.53 -0.06
CA ARG A 439 -22.33 15.38 -0.29
C ARG A 439 -22.69 14.06 -0.96
N HIS A 440 -22.07 13.77 -2.09
CA HIS A 440 -22.21 12.50 -2.79
C HIS A 440 -20.92 11.71 -2.65
N ALA A 441 -20.78 11.04 -1.51
CA ALA A 441 -19.63 10.19 -1.22
C ALA A 441 -19.52 9.08 -2.27
N PHE A 442 -18.29 8.70 -2.61
CA PHE A 442 -18.01 7.56 -3.46
C PHE A 442 -16.88 6.72 -2.86
N MET A 443 -17.12 5.41 -2.71
CA MET A 443 -16.14 4.41 -2.33
C MET A 443 -15.96 3.37 -3.44
N LEU A 444 -14.72 3.00 -3.72
CA LEU A 444 -14.37 1.82 -4.48
C LEU A 444 -13.86 0.76 -3.52
N PHE A 445 -14.54 -0.39 -3.50
CA PHE A 445 -14.11 -1.57 -2.74
C PHE A 445 -13.48 -2.58 -3.69
N ALA A 446 -12.15 -2.58 -3.75
CA ALA A 446 -11.40 -3.61 -4.43
C ALA A 446 -11.16 -4.76 -3.45
N ASP A 447 -11.91 -5.84 -3.61
CA ASP A 447 -11.84 -7.04 -2.77
C ASP A 447 -10.83 -8.03 -3.33
N PRO A 448 -10.29 -8.95 -2.50
CA PRO A 448 -9.51 -10.05 -3.04
C PRO A 448 -10.45 -11.00 -3.78
N GLU A 449 -9.89 -11.80 -4.68
CA GLU A 449 -10.58 -12.94 -5.28
C GLU A 449 -11.29 -13.77 -4.21
N GLU A 450 -12.56 -14.09 -4.45
CA GLU A 450 -13.37 -14.85 -3.51
C GLU A 450 -12.96 -16.34 -3.52
N LYS A 451 -12.81 -16.90 -2.32
CA LYS A 451 -12.46 -18.30 -2.10
C LYS A 451 -13.60 -19.01 -1.36
N ASP A 452 -13.61 -20.34 -1.44
CA ASP A 452 -14.57 -21.19 -0.73
C ASP A 452 -16.04 -20.91 -1.08
N ILE A 453 -16.34 -20.54 -2.33
CA ILE A 453 -17.70 -20.34 -2.81
C ILE A 453 -18.47 -21.68 -2.72
N PRO A 454 -19.61 -21.76 -2.01
CA PRO A 454 -20.38 -23.00 -1.92
C PRO A 454 -20.94 -23.44 -3.28
N ASP A 455 -20.90 -24.75 -3.58
CA ASP A 455 -21.58 -25.30 -4.74
C ASP A 455 -23.09 -25.37 -4.47
N MET A 456 -23.88 -24.70 -5.30
CA MET A 456 -25.35 -24.68 -5.20
C MET A 456 -26.00 -26.06 -5.31
N ASN A 457 -25.29 -27.08 -5.82
CA ASN A 457 -25.79 -28.43 -5.99
C ASN A 457 -25.46 -29.37 -4.81
N ASP A 458 -24.68 -28.91 -3.84
CA ASP A 458 -24.33 -29.73 -2.68
C ASP A 458 -25.55 -29.99 -1.79
N ALA A 459 -25.66 -31.22 -1.27
CA ALA A 459 -26.82 -31.65 -0.50
C ALA A 459 -27.06 -30.87 0.81
N GLY A 460 -26.01 -30.24 1.36
CA GLY A 460 -26.09 -29.37 2.54
C GLY A 460 -26.40 -27.90 2.22
N VAL A 461 -26.49 -27.52 0.94
CA VAL A 461 -26.70 -26.14 0.51
C VAL A 461 -28.17 -25.92 0.16
N HIS A 462 -28.80 -24.94 0.80
CA HIS A 462 -30.13 -24.46 0.45
C HIS A 462 -30.03 -23.14 -0.31
N VAL A 463 -30.36 -23.16 -1.59
CA VAL A 463 -30.44 -21.95 -2.42
C VAL A 463 -31.76 -21.23 -2.13
N TYR A 464 -31.66 -20.02 -1.59
CA TYR A 464 -32.83 -19.21 -1.25
C TYR A 464 -33.65 -18.86 -2.51
N SER A 465 -34.97 -18.89 -2.34
CA SER A 465 -35.99 -18.50 -3.31
C SER A 465 -37.25 -18.05 -2.59
N GLU A 466 -38.18 -17.39 -3.29
CA GLU A 466 -39.44 -16.91 -2.71
C GLU A 466 -40.37 -18.01 -2.17
N THR A 467 -40.11 -19.26 -2.52
CA THR A 467 -40.83 -20.46 -2.04
C THR A 467 -40.09 -21.19 -0.92
N SER A 468 -38.91 -20.73 -0.52
CA SER A 468 -38.15 -21.28 0.59
C SER A 468 -38.97 -21.22 1.89
N THR A 469 -38.83 -22.24 2.72
CA THR A 469 -39.45 -22.30 4.04
C THR A 469 -38.43 -22.07 5.16
N LYS A 470 -38.89 -21.61 6.32
CA LYS A 470 -38.04 -21.46 7.51
C LYS A 470 -37.35 -22.80 7.87
N ALA A 471 -38.06 -23.92 7.72
CA ALA A 471 -37.57 -25.25 8.07
C ALA A 471 -36.42 -25.71 7.15
N GLU A 472 -36.51 -25.47 5.84
CA GLU A 472 -35.44 -25.78 4.89
C GLU A 472 -34.18 -24.97 5.20
N MET A 473 -34.34 -23.66 5.42
CA MET A 473 -33.22 -22.78 5.75
C MET A 473 -32.55 -23.16 7.08
N THR A 474 -33.32 -23.54 8.11
CA THR A 474 -32.75 -23.98 9.39
C THR A 474 -32.07 -25.35 9.30
N ALA A 475 -32.52 -26.24 8.40
CA ALA A 475 -31.95 -27.59 8.25
C ALA A 475 -30.69 -27.64 7.37
N ALA A 476 -30.41 -26.60 6.59
CA ALA A 476 -29.27 -26.53 5.69
C ALA A 476 -27.95 -26.29 6.45
N ASP A 477 -26.84 -26.85 5.96
CA ASP A 477 -25.50 -26.49 6.45
C ASP A 477 -25.11 -25.08 5.97
N THR A 478 -25.51 -24.73 4.74
CA THR A 478 -25.27 -23.42 4.13
C THR A 478 -26.54 -22.86 3.51
N ILE A 479 -26.87 -21.61 3.81
CA ILE A 479 -27.93 -20.85 3.13
C ILE A 479 -27.26 -20.00 2.04
N TYR A 480 -27.59 -20.25 0.78
CA TYR A 480 -27.02 -19.57 -0.38
C TYR A 480 -28.02 -18.55 -0.95
N PHE A 481 -27.65 -17.27 -0.94
CA PHE A 481 -28.41 -16.22 -1.61
C PHE A 481 -27.81 -15.93 -2.99
N PRO A 482 -28.48 -16.30 -4.09
CA PRO A 482 -27.98 -16.05 -5.45
C PRO A 482 -28.03 -14.55 -5.82
N PRO A 483 -27.38 -14.14 -6.94
CA PRO A 483 -27.54 -12.78 -7.45
C PRO A 483 -29.01 -12.41 -7.66
N GLY A 484 -29.39 -11.17 -7.36
CA GLY A 484 -30.77 -10.70 -7.39
C GLY A 484 -31.24 -10.10 -6.07
N TYR A 485 -32.48 -9.59 -6.06
CA TYR A 485 -33.11 -9.01 -4.88
C TYR A 485 -33.83 -10.06 -4.04
N HIS A 486 -33.62 -10.05 -2.72
CA HIS A 486 -34.24 -11.00 -1.79
C HIS A 486 -34.82 -10.27 -0.59
N ASP A 487 -36.13 -10.31 -0.43
CA ASP A 487 -36.82 -9.72 0.73
C ASP A 487 -37.13 -10.80 1.77
N LEU A 488 -36.40 -10.77 2.90
CA LEU A 488 -36.62 -11.68 4.02
C LEU A 488 -37.88 -11.34 4.83
N GLY A 489 -38.41 -10.13 4.73
CA GLY A 489 -39.64 -9.71 5.39
C GLY A 489 -40.85 -10.54 4.98
N ARG A 490 -40.89 -11.04 3.74
CA ARG A 490 -41.94 -11.96 3.29
C ARG A 490 -42.04 -13.22 4.15
N LEU A 491 -40.90 -13.80 4.52
CA LEU A 491 -40.84 -15.10 5.19
C LEU A 491 -40.71 -14.98 6.72
N PHE A 492 -40.01 -13.96 7.20
CA PHE A 492 -39.60 -13.85 8.60
C PHE A 492 -40.22 -12.68 9.35
N LYS A 493 -41.14 -11.92 8.75
CA LYS A 493 -41.88 -10.89 9.47
C LYS A 493 -42.86 -11.52 10.46
N ASP A 494 -42.34 -11.87 11.62
CA ASP A 494 -43.14 -12.30 12.76
C ASP A 494 -43.57 -11.05 13.54
N THR A 495 -44.81 -10.61 13.34
CA THR A 495 -45.46 -9.66 14.24
C THR A 495 -45.87 -10.41 15.51
N ASN A 496 -44.95 -10.63 16.46
CA ASN A 496 -45.29 -11.36 17.69
C ASN A 496 -46.24 -10.51 18.58
N PRO A 497 -47.46 -10.99 18.90
CA PRO A 497 -48.43 -10.29 19.73
C PRO A 497 -48.53 -10.84 21.16
N ASP A 498 -47.56 -11.63 21.67
CA ASP A 498 -47.66 -12.16 23.04
C ASP A 498 -47.44 -11.05 24.10
N LEU A 499 -48.58 -10.46 24.48
CA LEU A 499 -48.79 -9.36 25.42
C LEU A 499 -48.76 -9.79 26.89
N SER A 500 -48.45 -11.04 27.21
CA SER A 500 -48.50 -11.57 28.58
C SER A 500 -47.20 -11.39 29.37
N ASP A 501 -46.09 -11.09 28.70
CA ASP A 501 -44.81 -10.76 29.34
C ASP A 501 -44.73 -9.24 29.56
N SER A 502 -44.66 -8.82 30.82
CA SER A 502 -44.50 -7.41 31.22
C SER A 502 -43.18 -6.79 30.76
N ASN A 503 -42.25 -7.58 30.22
CA ASN A 503 -41.02 -7.13 29.58
C ASN A 503 -41.12 -7.01 28.05
N VAL A 504 -42.29 -7.32 27.45
CA VAL A 504 -42.55 -7.24 26.01
C VAL A 504 -43.38 -6.00 25.69
N TRP A 505 -42.74 -5.03 25.04
CA TRP A 505 -43.36 -3.76 24.65
C TRP A 505 -44.02 -3.85 23.26
N LYS A 506 -45.35 -3.73 23.24
CA LYS A 506 -46.28 -3.27 22.18
C LYS A 506 -45.95 -3.64 20.70
N THR A 507 -46.46 -4.80 20.28
CA THR A 507 -47.13 -5.21 19.00
C THR A 507 -46.63 -4.81 17.60
N GLU A 508 -45.62 -3.96 17.38
CA GLU A 508 -45.24 -3.56 16.00
C GLU A 508 -43.72 -3.52 15.72
N THR A 509 -42.89 -4.13 16.56
CA THR A 509 -41.45 -4.27 16.32
C THR A 509 -41.11 -5.57 15.59
N VAL A 510 -40.19 -5.53 14.62
CA VAL A 510 -39.68 -6.74 13.96
C VAL A 510 -38.56 -7.32 14.83
N SER A 511 -38.79 -8.48 15.45
CA SER A 511 -37.84 -9.10 16.39
C SER A 511 -36.60 -9.66 15.69
N ASN A 512 -36.80 -10.38 14.58
CA ASN A 512 -35.78 -10.89 13.68
C ASN A 512 -36.40 -11.00 12.27
N MET A 513 -35.70 -10.59 11.22
CA MET A 513 -36.21 -10.60 9.83
C MET A 513 -35.25 -11.33 8.91
N GLY A 514 -34.95 -12.58 9.30
CA GLY A 514 -34.03 -13.46 8.62
C GLY A 514 -33.98 -14.83 9.31
N PRO A 515 -33.20 -15.77 8.75
CA PRO A 515 -33.13 -17.12 9.27
C PRO A 515 -32.65 -17.16 10.72
N VAL A 516 -33.27 -18.05 11.51
CA VAL A 516 -32.72 -18.46 12.80
C VAL A 516 -31.67 -19.52 12.51
N LEU A 517 -30.41 -19.17 12.75
CA LEU A 517 -29.28 -20.04 12.45
C LEU A 517 -29.03 -21.07 13.55
N SER A 518 -28.30 -22.12 13.20
CA SER A 518 -27.74 -23.11 14.13
C SER A 518 -26.22 -22.99 14.26
N ASP A 519 -25.63 -23.57 15.30
CA ASP A 519 -24.17 -23.61 15.47
C ASP A 519 -23.48 -24.25 14.26
N GLY A 520 -22.38 -23.64 13.80
CA GLY A 520 -21.61 -24.11 12.64
C GLY A 520 -22.23 -23.82 11.27
N GLN A 521 -23.42 -23.22 11.23
CA GLN A 521 -24.11 -22.94 9.96
C GLN A 521 -23.44 -21.79 9.18
N GLN A 522 -23.57 -21.83 7.86
CA GLN A 522 -23.04 -20.79 6.98
C GLN A 522 -24.15 -20.02 6.24
N VAL A 523 -23.90 -18.74 5.98
CA VAL A 523 -24.75 -17.88 5.15
C VAL A 523 -23.89 -17.22 4.09
N TYR A 524 -24.18 -17.51 2.82
CA TYR A 524 -23.43 -17.00 1.69
C TYR A 524 -24.26 -16.00 0.88
N PHE A 525 -23.74 -14.80 0.67
CA PHE A 525 -24.32 -13.78 -0.20
C PHE A 525 -23.49 -13.61 -1.46
N ALA A 526 -23.93 -14.20 -2.57
CA ALA A 526 -23.22 -14.11 -3.84
C ALA A 526 -23.02 -12.64 -4.28
N GLY A 527 -21.96 -12.36 -5.03
CA GLY A 527 -21.81 -11.08 -5.71
C GLY A 527 -23.04 -10.75 -6.56
N GLY A 528 -23.62 -9.56 -6.40
CA GLY A 528 -24.88 -9.17 -7.04
C GLY A 528 -26.15 -9.56 -6.26
N ALA A 529 -26.03 -10.29 -5.15
CA ALA A 529 -27.16 -10.51 -4.23
C ALA A 529 -27.41 -9.24 -3.41
N TYR A 530 -28.66 -8.78 -3.38
CA TYR A 530 -29.11 -7.67 -2.54
C TYR A 530 -30.25 -8.14 -1.64
N VAL A 531 -29.93 -8.38 -0.37
CA VAL A 531 -30.85 -8.97 0.59
C VAL A 531 -31.37 -7.88 1.52
N HIS A 532 -32.69 -7.68 1.53
CA HIS A 532 -33.35 -6.86 2.52
C HIS A 532 -33.74 -7.73 3.73
N GLY A 533 -33.21 -7.41 4.92
CA GLY A 533 -33.34 -8.32 6.05
C GLY A 533 -32.52 -7.95 7.27
N ARG A 534 -32.61 -8.81 8.29
CA ARG A 534 -31.85 -8.74 9.55
C ARG A 534 -31.54 -10.15 10.04
N ILE A 535 -30.34 -10.39 10.58
CA ILE A 535 -29.96 -11.69 11.15
C ILE A 535 -29.65 -11.50 12.63
N TYR A 536 -30.47 -12.06 13.52
CA TYR A 536 -30.27 -11.94 14.95
C TYR A 536 -30.53 -13.27 15.67
N THR A 537 -29.45 -13.90 16.16
CA THR A 537 -29.50 -15.24 16.77
C THR A 537 -28.32 -15.47 17.73
N SER A 538 -28.45 -16.42 18.64
CA SER A 538 -27.40 -16.77 19.61
C SER A 538 -26.77 -18.12 19.24
N VAL A 539 -25.71 -18.07 18.45
CA VAL A 539 -25.06 -19.24 17.83
C VAL A 539 -23.55 -19.11 17.85
N ASN A 540 -22.86 -20.24 17.82
CA ASN A 540 -21.40 -20.34 17.73
C ASN A 540 -20.97 -20.79 16.33
N ASP A 541 -19.72 -20.48 15.96
CA ASP A 541 -19.05 -21.02 14.78
C ASP A 541 -19.79 -20.74 13.45
N VAL A 542 -20.62 -19.69 13.39
CA VAL A 542 -21.31 -19.28 12.16
C VAL A 542 -20.40 -18.44 11.28
N LYS A 543 -20.43 -18.71 9.97
CA LYS A 543 -19.76 -17.90 8.94
C LYS A 543 -20.79 -17.19 8.06
N ILE A 544 -20.79 -15.87 8.06
CA ILE A 544 -21.52 -15.05 7.09
C ILE A 544 -20.51 -14.48 6.10
N PHE A 545 -20.59 -14.85 4.82
CA PHE A 545 -19.59 -14.46 3.84
C PHE A 545 -20.16 -14.24 2.46
N GLY A 546 -19.35 -13.66 1.56
CA GLY A 546 -19.82 -13.30 0.22
C GLY A 546 -19.26 -11.99 -0.30
N ARG A 547 -19.80 -11.55 -1.44
CA ARG A 547 -19.64 -10.18 -1.99
C ARG A 547 -20.97 -9.45 -2.13
N GLY A 548 -22.07 -10.05 -1.67
CA GLY A 548 -23.40 -9.47 -1.68
C GLY A 548 -23.66 -8.43 -0.57
N VAL A 549 -24.91 -7.97 -0.52
CA VAL A 549 -25.39 -6.93 0.40
C VAL A 549 -26.46 -7.49 1.33
N LEU A 550 -26.35 -7.16 2.62
CA LEU A 550 -27.47 -7.17 3.56
C LEU A 550 -27.86 -5.73 3.90
N SER A 551 -29.08 -5.33 3.52
CA SER A 551 -29.55 -3.97 3.63
C SER A 551 -30.70 -3.84 4.62
N GLY A 552 -30.54 -2.95 5.58
CA GLY A 552 -31.60 -2.48 6.45
C GLY A 552 -32.43 -1.35 5.85
N ARG A 553 -32.28 -1.04 4.55
CA ARG A 553 -32.82 0.16 3.90
C ARG A 553 -34.24 0.49 4.34
N ASP A 554 -35.17 -0.46 4.28
CA ASP A 554 -36.58 -0.18 4.53
C ASP A 554 -36.95 -0.14 6.02
N PHE A 555 -35.99 -0.38 6.91
CA PHE A 555 -36.16 -0.16 8.34
C PHE A 555 -36.16 1.32 8.71
N LYS A 556 -36.97 1.67 9.70
CA LYS A 556 -37.09 3.02 10.26
C LYS A 556 -36.34 3.16 11.58
N TRP A 557 -35.60 4.25 11.73
CA TRP A 557 -34.94 4.60 12.99
C TRP A 557 -35.89 5.37 13.92
N ALA A 558 -35.92 5.02 15.22
CA ALA A 558 -36.69 5.72 16.24
C ALA A 558 -35.91 5.86 17.56
N LYS A 559 -35.73 7.10 18.03
CA LYS A 559 -34.98 7.46 19.25
C LYS A 559 -35.60 6.96 20.57
N LYS A 560 -36.93 6.80 20.64
CA LYS A 560 -37.72 6.25 21.76
C LYS A 560 -39.08 5.78 21.26
N LEU A 561 -39.28 4.46 21.16
CA LEU A 561 -40.48 3.87 20.56
C LEU A 561 -41.77 4.14 21.37
N ASP A 562 -41.65 4.36 22.67
CA ASP A 562 -42.75 4.43 23.64
C ASP A 562 -43.32 5.84 23.87
N THR A 563 -42.50 6.90 23.79
CA THR A 563 -42.92 8.28 24.13
C THR A 563 -43.16 9.20 22.94
N ASN A 564 -42.70 8.85 21.74
CA ASN A 564 -42.70 9.77 20.60
C ASN A 564 -43.94 9.69 19.72
N GLY A 565 -45.03 9.09 20.22
CA GLY A 565 -46.31 9.00 19.51
C GLY A 565 -46.20 8.31 18.16
N GLY A 566 -45.33 7.28 18.07
CA GLY A 566 -44.95 6.61 16.84
C GLY A 566 -46.13 6.44 15.89
N VAL A 567 -46.10 7.11 14.75
CA VAL A 567 -46.94 6.71 13.63
C VAL A 567 -46.35 5.41 13.12
N LEU A 568 -46.86 4.36 13.72
CA LEU A 568 -46.68 2.98 13.38
C LEU A 568 -47.17 2.76 11.94
N GLY A 569 -46.21 2.39 11.11
CA GLY A 569 -46.34 2.19 9.68
C GLY A 569 -45.06 1.53 9.19
N VAL A 570 -44.97 0.23 9.46
CA VAL A 570 -44.05 -0.77 8.87
C VAL A 570 -42.55 -0.65 9.23
N ASP A 571 -42.03 -1.68 9.92
CA ASP A 571 -40.61 -2.14 9.96
C ASP A 571 -39.57 -1.32 10.77
N SER A 572 -39.66 -1.26 12.10
CA SER A 572 -38.53 -0.88 12.98
C SER A 572 -38.20 -1.99 13.98
N TYR A 573 -36.97 -2.03 14.50
CA TYR A 573 -36.56 -2.96 15.56
C TYR A 573 -36.04 -2.21 16.81
N LYS A 574 -35.94 -2.91 17.95
CA LYS A 574 -35.65 -2.30 19.26
C LYS A 574 -34.41 -1.39 19.20
N GLU A 575 -34.51 -0.22 19.82
CA GLU A 575 -33.36 0.66 20.08
C GLU A 575 -32.21 -0.13 20.73
N GLY A 576 -31.01 -0.01 20.18
CA GLY A 576 -29.85 -0.78 20.63
C GLY A 576 -29.66 -2.16 20.02
N ALA A 577 -30.62 -2.67 19.24
CA ALA A 577 -30.44 -3.92 18.52
C ALA A 577 -29.59 -3.69 17.26
N SER A 578 -28.88 -4.73 16.80
CA SER A 578 -28.00 -4.66 15.64
C SER A 578 -28.63 -5.30 14.40
N LEU A 579 -28.23 -4.85 13.21
CA LEU A 579 -28.68 -5.44 11.93
C LEU A 579 -28.14 -6.87 11.72
N ILE A 580 -26.95 -7.13 12.23
CA ILE A 580 -26.47 -8.49 12.49
C ILE A 580 -26.14 -8.59 13.98
N GLY A 581 -26.73 -9.56 14.67
CA GLY A 581 -26.43 -9.84 16.08
C GLY A 581 -26.26 -11.33 16.30
N LEU A 582 -25.00 -11.77 16.38
CA LEU A 582 -24.62 -13.15 16.67
C LEU A 582 -23.94 -13.22 18.03
N SER A 583 -24.68 -13.50 19.10
CA SER A 583 -24.16 -13.36 20.47
C SER A 583 -23.28 -14.52 20.97
N GLY A 584 -23.20 -15.63 20.24
CA GLY A 584 -22.30 -16.73 20.58
C GLY A 584 -20.88 -16.53 20.03
N ASP A 585 -20.01 -17.51 20.26
CA ASP A 585 -18.56 -17.36 20.08
C ASP A 585 -18.08 -17.83 18.70
N ARG A 586 -16.88 -17.39 18.29
CA ARG A 586 -16.15 -17.82 17.10
C ARG A 586 -16.88 -17.58 15.78
N ASN A 587 -17.77 -16.59 15.77
CA ASN A 587 -18.48 -16.19 14.56
C ASN A 587 -17.60 -15.35 13.64
N ILE A 588 -17.77 -15.52 12.33
CA ILE A 588 -17.00 -14.85 11.28
C ILE A 588 -17.94 -14.11 10.34
N ILE A 589 -17.59 -12.86 10.01
CA ILE A 589 -18.18 -12.11 8.91
C ILE A 589 -17.09 -11.71 7.92
N GLU A 590 -17.28 -12.07 6.64
CA GLU A 590 -16.24 -11.88 5.62
C GLU A 590 -16.77 -11.34 4.29
N GLY A 591 -16.17 -10.26 3.76
CA GLY A 591 -16.43 -9.73 2.41
C GLY A 591 -17.75 -8.98 2.21
N VAL A 592 -18.80 -9.34 2.96
CA VAL A 592 -20.15 -8.80 2.81
C VAL A 592 -20.24 -7.31 3.11
N ALA A 593 -21.18 -6.64 2.43
CA ALA A 593 -21.56 -5.28 2.73
C ALA A 593 -22.87 -5.26 3.55
N VAL A 594 -22.85 -4.59 4.70
CA VAL A 594 -24.01 -4.36 5.56
C VAL A 594 -24.31 -2.87 5.58
N CYS A 595 -25.54 -2.49 5.23
CA CYS A 595 -25.84 -1.07 5.04
C CYS A 595 -27.22 -0.65 5.51
N ASP A 596 -27.36 0.66 5.71
CA ASP A 596 -28.64 1.31 6.00
C ASP A 596 -29.37 0.65 7.18
N SER A 597 -28.61 0.23 8.18
CA SER A 597 -29.16 -0.22 9.47
C SER A 597 -30.07 0.87 10.03
N ALA A 598 -31.08 0.47 10.82
CA ALA A 598 -31.95 1.36 11.59
C ALA A 598 -31.61 1.39 13.09
N GLY A 599 -30.55 0.68 13.49
CA GLY A 599 -30.01 0.63 14.84
C GLY A 599 -28.51 0.41 14.78
N HIS A 600 -27.98 -0.38 15.71
CA HIS A 600 -26.54 -0.66 15.79
C HIS A 600 -26.11 -1.45 14.54
N GLY A 601 -24.81 -1.39 14.20
CA GLY A 601 -24.24 -2.06 13.04
C GLY A 601 -24.23 -3.59 13.17
N VAL A 602 -23.05 -4.15 13.48
CA VAL A 602 -22.82 -5.60 13.52
C VAL A 602 -22.16 -6.02 14.82
N ASN A 603 -22.87 -6.85 15.58
CA ASN A 603 -22.42 -7.35 16.88
C ASN A 603 -22.21 -8.85 16.77
N LEU A 604 -20.98 -9.28 17.06
CA LEU A 604 -20.62 -10.69 17.19
C LEU A 604 -20.29 -11.01 18.67
N GLY A 605 -20.17 -12.28 19.05
CA GLY A 605 -19.75 -12.65 20.40
C GLY A 605 -18.23 -12.62 20.53
N ASN A 606 -17.66 -13.61 21.22
CA ASN A 606 -16.24 -13.65 21.57
C ASN A 606 -15.41 -14.45 20.55
N GLU A 607 -14.11 -14.16 20.44
CA GLU A 607 -13.21 -14.74 19.42
C GLU A 607 -13.71 -14.57 17.98
N SER A 608 -14.41 -13.47 17.72
CA SER A 608 -15.05 -13.23 16.43
C SER A 608 -14.16 -12.47 15.45
N THR A 609 -14.43 -12.65 14.16
CA THR A 609 -13.64 -12.05 13.08
C THR A 609 -14.53 -11.26 12.12
N TYR A 610 -14.12 -10.04 11.82
CA TYR A 610 -14.62 -9.20 10.74
C TYR A 610 -13.48 -9.04 9.75
N ARG A 611 -13.63 -9.54 8.52
CA ARG A 611 -12.57 -9.48 7.50
C ARG A 611 -13.11 -9.01 6.17
N HIS A 612 -12.46 -8.07 5.50
CA HIS A 612 -12.98 -7.52 4.24
C HIS A 612 -14.42 -7.02 4.33
N PHE A 613 -14.87 -6.69 5.54
CA PHE A 613 -16.25 -6.40 5.87
C PHE A 613 -16.52 -4.92 5.62
N LYS A 614 -17.71 -4.56 5.15
CA LYS A 614 -18.10 -3.15 4.94
C LYS A 614 -19.38 -2.84 5.70
N LEU A 615 -19.37 -1.75 6.45
CA LEU A 615 -20.54 -1.22 7.14
C LEU A 615 -20.75 0.26 6.81
N TRP A 616 -21.99 0.67 6.59
CA TRP A 616 -22.36 2.09 6.67
C TRP A 616 -23.80 2.35 7.10
N GLY A 617 -24.00 3.50 7.74
CA GLY A 617 -25.33 4.04 8.03
C GLY A 617 -25.39 5.57 8.01
N TRP A 618 -26.57 6.08 8.38
CA TRP A 618 -26.93 7.50 8.24
C TRP A 618 -27.43 8.17 9.52
N HIS A 619 -27.82 7.40 10.54
CA HIS A 619 -28.48 7.91 11.74
C HIS A 619 -27.61 7.72 12.99
N ALA A 620 -27.85 8.51 14.04
CA ALA A 620 -27.22 8.30 15.34
C ALA A 620 -27.57 6.91 15.92
N ASN A 621 -26.71 6.34 16.78
CA ASN A 621 -26.78 4.93 17.21
C ASN A 621 -26.55 3.91 16.08
N ASN A 622 -26.03 4.35 14.93
CA ASN A 622 -25.44 3.44 13.97
C ASN A 622 -23.98 3.16 14.35
N ASP A 623 -23.82 2.33 15.38
CA ASP A 623 -22.54 1.87 15.87
C ASP A 623 -21.84 1.00 14.82
N GLY A 624 -20.51 0.88 14.92
CA GLY A 624 -19.70 0.03 14.06
C GLY A 624 -19.77 -1.45 14.43
N ALA A 625 -18.68 -1.95 15.01
CA ALA A 625 -18.54 -3.33 15.49
C ALA A 625 -18.45 -3.38 17.02
N ARG A 626 -19.24 -4.28 17.61
CA ARG A 626 -19.24 -4.54 19.06
C ARG A 626 -19.10 -6.03 19.36
N PRO A 627 -17.96 -6.66 19.05
CA PRO A 627 -17.67 -7.99 19.57
C PRO A 627 -17.48 -7.94 21.09
N TRP A 628 -17.69 -9.07 21.77
CA TRP A 628 -17.65 -9.14 23.23
C TRP A 628 -16.60 -10.14 23.73
N GLY A 629 -16.41 -10.21 25.05
CA GLY A 629 -15.58 -11.22 25.70
C GLY A 629 -14.10 -10.86 25.85
N ASN A 630 -13.33 -11.75 26.46
CA ASN A 630 -11.98 -11.41 26.95
C ASN A 630 -10.89 -12.05 26.08
N LYS A 631 -11.28 -12.58 24.92
CA LYS A 631 -10.35 -13.20 23.98
C LYS A 631 -10.23 -12.31 22.74
N PRO A 632 -9.12 -12.40 21.99
CA PRO A 632 -8.89 -11.51 20.86
C PRO A 632 -9.98 -11.61 19.79
N ASN A 633 -10.64 -10.49 19.54
CA ASN A 633 -11.58 -10.27 18.43
C ASN A 633 -10.86 -9.53 17.30
N ILE A 634 -11.07 -9.94 16.05
CA ILE A 634 -10.29 -9.46 14.91
C ILE A 634 -11.17 -8.59 14.02
N ILE A 635 -10.66 -7.44 13.61
CA ILE A 635 -11.24 -6.57 12.60
C ILE A 635 -10.12 -6.24 11.61
N ASP A 636 -10.18 -6.79 10.41
CA ASP A 636 -9.06 -6.78 9.47
C ASP A 636 -9.52 -6.35 8.08
N LYS A 637 -8.75 -5.46 7.44
CA LYS A 637 -8.94 -5.02 6.05
C LYS A 637 -10.40 -4.63 5.73
N SER A 638 -11.04 -3.94 6.66
CA SER A 638 -12.47 -3.67 6.65
C SER A 638 -12.78 -2.18 6.42
N PHE A 639 -14.05 -1.86 6.19
CA PHE A 639 -14.55 -0.50 6.05
C PHE A 639 -15.70 -0.22 7.00
N PHE A 640 -15.65 0.91 7.71
CA PHE A 640 -16.71 1.33 8.63
C PHE A 640 -17.07 2.80 8.42
N LYS A 641 -18.33 3.08 8.06
CA LYS A 641 -18.93 4.40 8.18
C LYS A 641 -20.03 4.37 9.26
N ALA A 642 -19.59 4.42 10.50
CA ALA A 642 -20.49 4.57 11.65
C ALA A 642 -20.92 6.03 11.79
N VAL A 643 -22.09 6.26 12.37
CA VAL A 643 -22.56 7.61 12.77
C VAL A 643 -22.73 7.66 14.29
N ASP A 644 -22.00 6.79 14.97
CA ASP A 644 -21.84 6.70 16.42
C ASP A 644 -20.52 5.96 16.73
N ASP A 645 -20.42 5.38 17.92
CA ASP A 645 -19.28 4.58 18.37
C ASP A 645 -18.88 3.49 17.38
N VAL A 646 -17.65 3.56 16.85
CA VAL A 646 -17.15 2.58 15.86
C VAL A 646 -16.81 1.27 16.54
N PHE A 647 -15.96 1.31 17.56
CA PHE A 647 -15.44 0.11 18.22
C PHE A 647 -15.49 0.23 19.74
N TYR A 648 -16.08 -0.79 20.37
CA TYR A 648 -16.07 -0.92 21.82
C TYR A 648 -14.82 -1.67 22.26
N ASN A 649 -14.01 -1.05 23.11
CA ASN A 649 -12.73 -1.61 23.56
C ASN A 649 -12.93 -2.93 24.31
N LYS A 650 -12.74 -4.04 23.62
CA LYS A 650 -12.90 -5.37 24.22
C LYS A 650 -12.07 -6.41 23.49
N SER A 651 -10.78 -6.46 23.84
CA SER A 651 -9.78 -7.36 23.28
C SER A 651 -9.71 -7.31 21.75
N LEU A 652 -9.72 -6.10 21.17
CA LEU A 652 -9.75 -5.93 19.72
C LEU A 652 -8.35 -5.96 19.12
N ILE A 653 -8.21 -6.61 17.97
CA ILE A 653 -7.08 -6.44 17.06
C ILE A 653 -7.66 -5.84 15.79
N VAL A 654 -7.32 -4.58 15.50
CA VAL A 654 -7.85 -3.83 14.35
C VAL A 654 -6.72 -3.48 13.40
N THR A 655 -6.78 -3.98 12.17
CA THR A 655 -5.71 -3.84 11.17
C THR A 655 -6.24 -3.43 9.80
N ASP A 656 -5.44 -2.61 9.10
CA ASP A 656 -5.67 -2.20 7.70
C ASP A 656 -7.11 -1.72 7.42
N THR A 657 -7.75 -1.09 8.41
CA THR A 657 -9.17 -0.77 8.35
C THR A 657 -9.37 0.72 8.05
N VAL A 658 -10.26 0.99 7.09
CA VAL A 658 -10.64 2.34 6.67
C VAL A 658 -11.95 2.74 7.36
N MET A 659 -11.95 3.90 8.01
CA MET A 659 -13.09 4.42 8.76
C MET A 659 -13.51 5.76 8.18
N TRP A 660 -14.79 5.94 7.93
CA TRP A 660 -15.39 7.23 7.59
C TRP A 660 -16.30 7.66 8.73
N GLN A 661 -15.72 8.30 9.73
CA GLN A 661 -16.47 8.62 10.94
C GLN A 661 -17.55 9.67 10.67
N GLY A 662 -18.79 9.35 11.06
CA GLY A 662 -19.90 10.29 11.04
C GLY A 662 -19.80 11.36 12.13
N SER A 663 -20.92 11.99 12.46
CA SER A 663 -20.94 13.19 13.30
C SER A 663 -20.95 12.95 14.81
N ASN A 664 -21.25 11.74 15.26
CA ASN A 664 -21.34 11.34 16.68
C ASN A 664 -20.42 10.16 17.00
N GLY A 665 -20.11 9.96 18.28
CA GLY A 665 -19.41 8.77 18.79
C GLY A 665 -17.90 8.81 18.58
N SER A 666 -17.20 7.81 19.11
CA SER A 666 -15.74 7.72 19.02
C SER A 666 -15.27 6.56 18.16
N ILE A 667 -13.98 6.57 17.79
CA ILE A 667 -13.38 5.40 17.14
C ILE A 667 -13.22 4.26 18.14
N VAL A 668 -12.68 4.56 19.33
CA VAL A 668 -12.46 3.61 20.42
C VAL A 668 -13.21 4.06 21.68
N THR A 669 -14.28 3.34 21.98
CA THR A 669 -15.17 3.57 23.12
C THR A 669 -14.78 2.67 24.29
N LEU A 670 -14.42 3.26 25.43
CA LEU A 670 -14.15 2.49 26.67
C LEU A 670 -15.40 2.33 27.56
N GLY A 671 -16.41 3.19 27.41
CA GLY A 671 -17.66 3.23 28.17
C GLY A 671 -18.76 2.32 27.62
N TRP A 672 -20.02 2.44 28.04
CA TRP A 672 -20.67 3.51 28.81
C TRP A 672 -20.97 3.12 30.26
N ASN A 673 -22.04 2.35 30.46
CA ASN A 673 -22.44 1.70 31.71
C ASN A 673 -22.71 0.23 31.40
N GLY A 674 -22.31 -0.67 32.29
CA GLY A 674 -22.81 -2.05 32.27
C GLY A 674 -22.13 -3.03 33.21
N GLY A 675 -21.37 -2.55 34.20
CA GLY A 675 -20.77 -3.43 35.22
C GLY A 675 -19.67 -4.35 34.69
N TYR A 676 -18.89 -3.91 33.70
CA TYR A 676 -17.77 -4.65 33.10
C TYR A 676 -16.53 -3.77 32.91
N ASP A 677 -15.37 -4.38 32.66
CA ASP A 677 -14.15 -3.66 32.25
C ASP A 677 -13.93 -3.76 30.74
N THR A 678 -13.33 -2.71 30.17
CA THR A 678 -12.88 -2.64 28.77
C THR A 678 -11.36 -2.68 28.72
N GLU A 679 -10.79 -3.50 27.83
CA GLU A 679 -9.35 -3.77 27.88
C GLU A 679 -8.74 -4.35 26.60
N ASN A 680 -7.42 -4.18 26.48
CA ASN A 680 -6.51 -4.96 25.63
C ASN A 680 -6.77 -4.87 24.13
N SER A 681 -6.98 -3.65 23.62
CA SER A 681 -7.15 -3.42 22.18
C SER A 681 -5.91 -2.83 21.52
N VAL A 682 -5.60 -3.35 20.34
CA VAL A 682 -4.44 -2.94 19.52
C VAL A 682 -4.93 -2.58 18.12
N PHE A 683 -4.56 -1.39 17.65
CA PHE A 683 -4.87 -0.87 16.33
C PHE A 683 -3.55 -0.64 15.59
N ILE A 684 -3.38 -1.23 14.40
CA ILE A 684 -2.17 -1.09 13.57
C ILE A 684 -2.56 -0.80 12.12
N ASN A 685 -1.93 0.20 11.50
CA ASN A 685 -2.10 0.56 10.09
C ASN A 685 -3.56 0.89 9.73
N ASN A 686 -4.18 1.81 10.46
CA ASN A 686 -5.58 2.16 10.22
C ASN A 686 -5.72 3.56 9.64
N TYR A 687 -6.85 3.80 8.98
CA TYR A 687 -7.10 5.04 8.25
C TYR A 687 -8.45 5.62 8.62
N ILE A 688 -8.51 6.91 8.92
CA ILE A 688 -9.78 7.64 9.07
C ILE A 688 -9.85 8.67 7.96
N ILE A 689 -10.87 8.57 7.12
CA ILE A 689 -11.10 9.46 5.99
C ILE A 689 -12.34 10.29 6.23
N TYR A 690 -12.30 11.56 5.85
CA TYR A 690 -13.46 12.46 5.88
C TYR A 690 -14.26 12.46 7.20
N PRO A 691 -13.61 12.51 8.38
CA PRO A 691 -14.33 12.56 9.65
C PRO A 691 -15.30 13.75 9.70
N GLU A 692 -16.54 13.49 10.13
CA GLU A 692 -17.66 14.45 10.07
C GLU A 692 -18.04 15.05 11.44
N TRP A 693 -17.21 14.86 12.48
CA TRP A 693 -17.49 15.42 13.80
C TRP A 693 -17.65 16.93 13.79
N ARG A 694 -18.66 17.41 14.52
CA ARG A 694 -18.89 18.86 14.73
C ARG A 694 -18.42 19.33 16.08
N GLY A 695 -18.67 18.55 17.12
CA GLY A 695 -18.27 18.88 18.49
C GLY A 695 -17.32 17.83 19.05
N LEU A 696 -16.70 18.16 20.17
CA LEU A 696 -16.09 17.16 21.03
C LEU A 696 -17.16 16.35 21.79
N GLY A 697 -18.33 16.96 21.99
CA GLY A 697 -19.43 16.35 22.71
C GLY A 697 -18.95 15.77 24.04
N ASN A 698 -19.61 14.69 24.44
CA ASN A 698 -19.24 13.91 25.61
C ASN A 698 -18.49 12.62 25.19
N ASN A 699 -18.63 12.20 23.94
CA ASN A 699 -18.29 10.87 23.45
C ASN A 699 -17.59 10.87 22.09
N ASN A 700 -17.04 12.01 21.65
CA ASN A 700 -16.32 12.08 20.38
C ASN A 700 -14.80 12.10 20.59
N GLY A 701 -14.08 11.77 19.53
CA GLY A 701 -12.61 11.71 19.49
C GLY A 701 -12.11 10.35 19.03
N ILE A 702 -10.78 10.18 19.00
CA ILE A 702 -10.20 8.89 18.64
C ILE A 702 -10.41 7.89 19.78
N VAL A 703 -10.05 8.25 21.02
CA VAL A 703 -10.34 7.42 22.21
C VAL A 703 -11.15 8.23 23.20
N MET A 704 -12.29 7.69 23.65
CA MET A 704 -13.09 8.29 24.71
C MET A 704 -13.46 7.29 25.79
N SER A 705 -13.65 7.78 27.02
CA SER A 705 -14.00 6.91 28.14
C SER A 705 -15.49 6.90 28.49
N GLN A 706 -16.06 7.97 29.04
CA GLN A 706 -17.45 7.98 29.53
C GLN A 706 -17.82 6.75 30.39
N ILE A 707 -16.86 6.30 31.22
CA ILE A 707 -17.00 5.08 32.03
C ILE A 707 -17.55 5.43 33.42
N ASP A 708 -18.38 4.55 33.97
CA ASP A 708 -18.86 4.63 35.36
C ASP A 708 -17.75 4.39 36.39
N PHE A 709 -17.93 4.90 37.62
CA PHE A 709 -16.87 4.93 38.63
C PHE A 709 -16.38 3.56 39.11
N ASP A 710 -17.12 2.48 38.86
CA ASP A 710 -16.77 1.10 39.25
C ASP A 710 -16.14 0.28 38.11
N MET A 711 -16.02 0.86 36.91
CA MET A 711 -15.51 0.22 35.70
C MET A 711 -14.11 0.73 35.35
N SER A 712 -13.30 -0.11 34.70
CA SER A 712 -11.97 0.24 34.21
C SER A 712 -11.86 0.13 32.71
N GLY A 713 -11.12 1.06 32.09
CA GLY A 713 -10.73 1.04 30.68
C GLY A 713 -9.22 0.98 30.55
N THR A 714 -8.66 -0.11 30.01
CA THR A 714 -7.20 -0.32 30.04
C THR A 714 -6.60 -0.77 28.72
N ASN A 715 -5.29 -0.55 28.55
CA ASN A 715 -4.45 -1.14 27.51
C ASN A 715 -4.99 -0.95 26.08
N VAL A 716 -5.04 0.30 25.63
CA VAL A 716 -5.31 0.67 24.24
C VAL A 716 -4.02 1.14 23.59
N LEU A 717 -3.58 0.43 22.56
CA LEU A 717 -2.46 0.83 21.70
C LEU A 717 -2.98 1.18 20.31
N ILE A 718 -2.72 2.39 19.86
CA ILE A 718 -2.97 2.84 18.49
C ILE A 718 -1.64 3.15 17.85
N ARG A 719 -1.31 2.40 16.79
CA ARG A 719 -0.07 2.55 16.03
C ARG A 719 -0.36 2.74 14.55
N ASN A 720 0.37 3.64 13.89
CA ASN A 720 0.25 3.91 12.46
C ASN A 720 -1.20 4.25 12.08
N LEU A 721 -1.75 5.28 12.70
CA LEU A 721 -3.07 5.81 12.36
C LEU A 721 -2.91 7.06 11.52
N HIS A 722 -3.48 7.04 10.32
CA HIS A 722 -3.53 8.20 9.46
C HIS A 722 -4.96 8.74 9.34
N ILE A 723 -5.12 10.05 9.50
CA ILE A 723 -6.40 10.73 9.44
C ILE A 723 -6.38 11.80 8.36
N ASP A 724 -7.18 11.59 7.31
CA ASP A 724 -7.44 12.54 6.24
C ASP A 724 -8.62 13.46 6.62
N GLY A 725 -8.33 14.49 7.43
CA GLY A 725 -9.31 15.49 7.84
C GLY A 725 -9.11 16.06 9.24
N ASN A 726 -10.10 16.82 9.71
CA ASN A 726 -10.12 17.43 11.03
C ASN A 726 -10.60 16.44 12.10
N ILE A 727 -10.10 16.57 13.33
CA ILE A 727 -10.58 15.80 14.48
C ILE A 727 -11.05 16.74 15.60
N PRO A 728 -12.00 16.33 16.46
CA PRO A 728 -12.37 17.12 17.62
C PRO A 728 -11.36 16.97 18.77
N ALA A 729 -10.79 15.77 18.94
CA ALA A 729 -9.70 15.48 19.86
C ALA A 729 -9.06 14.12 19.56
N LEU A 730 -7.79 13.95 19.95
CA LEU A 730 -7.18 12.62 20.07
C LEU A 730 -7.82 11.82 21.20
N VAL A 731 -8.05 12.47 22.34
CA VAL A 731 -8.58 11.83 23.54
C VAL A 731 -9.68 12.66 24.20
N ASN A 732 -10.70 11.99 24.71
CA ASN A 732 -11.72 12.58 25.58
C ASN A 732 -11.96 11.64 26.77
N LEU A 733 -11.02 11.66 27.73
CA LEU A 733 -10.96 10.74 28.85
C LEU A 733 -11.46 11.45 30.11
N HIS A 734 -12.66 11.07 30.51
CA HIS A 734 -13.30 11.45 31.76
C HIS A 734 -14.42 10.47 32.14
N ASN A 735 -14.91 10.58 33.37
CA ASN A 735 -16.03 9.77 33.86
C ASN A 735 -17.34 10.10 33.16
N ASN A 736 -18.30 9.16 33.25
CA ASN A 736 -19.63 9.32 32.68
C ASN A 736 -20.32 10.60 33.17
N SER A 737 -20.51 11.52 32.23
CA SER A 737 -21.11 12.85 32.46
C SER A 737 -22.57 12.83 32.93
N SER A 738 -23.27 11.70 32.77
CA SER A 738 -24.66 11.53 33.21
C SER A 738 -24.79 11.02 34.66
N GLN A 739 -23.71 10.50 35.24
CA GLN A 739 -23.66 9.97 36.60
C GLN A 739 -23.00 11.00 37.54
N LEU A 740 -23.69 12.12 37.80
CA LEU A 740 -23.14 13.28 38.53
C LEU A 740 -23.24 13.20 40.07
N ASN A 741 -23.82 12.14 40.64
CA ASN A 741 -24.09 12.11 42.08
C ASN A 741 -22.88 11.59 42.88
N LYS A 742 -21.90 12.48 43.09
CA LYS A 742 -20.67 12.26 43.88
C LYS A 742 -20.90 11.72 45.30
N ALA A 743 -22.11 11.91 45.85
CA ALA A 743 -22.50 11.56 47.22
C ALA A 743 -23.07 10.14 47.39
N GLU A 744 -23.44 9.44 46.32
CA GLU A 744 -23.94 8.07 46.39
C GLU A 744 -23.20 7.21 45.35
N LEU A 745 -22.02 6.70 45.72
CA LEU A 745 -21.69 5.31 45.41
C LEU A 745 -22.74 4.41 46.10
N LYS A 746 -24.00 4.46 45.67
CA LYS A 746 -24.73 3.21 45.58
C LYS A 746 -24.11 2.55 44.37
N ILE A 747 -23.01 1.83 44.61
CA ILE A 747 -22.71 0.63 43.84
C ILE A 747 -24.04 -0.10 43.82
N ASP A 748 -24.77 0.01 42.70
CA ASP A 748 -26.15 -0.44 42.64
C ASP A 748 -26.15 -1.89 43.09
N ASN A 749 -27.08 -2.25 43.97
CA ASN A 749 -27.25 -3.62 44.46
C ASN A 749 -27.51 -4.62 43.31
N GLN A 750 -27.64 -4.16 42.06
CA GLN A 750 -27.62 -4.97 40.85
C GLN A 750 -26.25 -5.58 40.49
N HIS A 751 -25.13 -5.03 40.99
CA HIS A 751 -23.78 -5.55 40.79
C HIS A 751 -23.05 -5.79 42.12
N ALA A 752 -23.61 -6.68 42.95
CA ALA A 752 -23.24 -6.93 44.35
C ALA A 752 -21.76 -7.30 44.66
N ASN A 753 -20.85 -7.32 43.66
CA ASN A 753 -19.47 -7.80 43.79
C ASN A 753 -18.39 -6.73 43.51
N ARG A 754 -18.72 -5.50 43.10
CA ARG A 754 -17.72 -4.44 42.87
C ARG A 754 -17.71 -3.50 44.06
N THR A 755 -16.58 -3.35 44.74
CA THR A 755 -16.45 -2.52 45.96
C THR A 755 -15.37 -1.45 45.86
N THR A 756 -14.76 -1.31 44.69
CA THR A 756 -13.60 -0.43 44.44
C THR A 756 -13.85 0.48 43.25
N VAL A 757 -13.29 1.69 43.31
CA VAL A 757 -13.29 2.64 42.20
C VAL A 757 -12.39 2.12 41.07
N GLY A 758 -12.86 2.22 39.83
CA GLY A 758 -12.14 1.86 38.61
C GLY A 758 -11.15 2.93 38.15
N LYS A 759 -10.66 2.80 36.91
CA LYS A 759 -9.62 3.68 36.34
C LYS A 759 -9.56 3.64 34.81
N VAL A 760 -8.96 4.66 34.21
CA VAL A 760 -8.41 4.56 32.84
C VAL A 760 -6.89 4.44 32.91
N GLN A 761 -6.31 3.45 32.24
CA GLN A 761 -4.86 3.24 32.25
C GLN A 761 -4.30 2.68 30.94
N GLY A 762 -3.19 3.24 30.45
CA GLY A 762 -2.45 2.66 29.32
C GLY A 762 -3.10 2.95 27.99
N VAL A 763 -3.20 4.24 27.63
CA VAL A 763 -3.70 4.69 26.32
C VAL A 763 -2.53 5.28 25.54
N HIS A 764 -2.05 4.55 24.54
CA HIS A 764 -0.83 4.88 23.83
C HIS A 764 -1.08 5.14 22.35
N PHE A 765 -0.59 6.29 21.90
CA PHE A 765 -0.54 6.68 20.49
C PHE A 765 0.90 6.61 20.00
N GLU A 766 1.13 5.94 18.88
CA GLU A 766 2.43 5.77 18.25
C GLU A 766 2.34 5.98 16.74
N ASN A 767 3.08 6.95 16.19
CA ASN A 767 3.08 7.25 14.77
C ASN A 767 1.68 7.59 14.24
N ILE A 768 1.18 8.76 14.65
CA ILE A 768 -0.17 9.24 14.29
C ILE A 768 -0.03 10.49 13.43
N THR A 769 -0.75 10.51 12.32
CA THR A 769 -0.77 11.66 11.41
C THR A 769 -2.20 12.14 11.24
N VAL A 770 -2.45 13.40 11.57
CA VAL A 770 -3.70 14.11 11.28
C VAL A 770 -3.40 15.20 10.28
N THR A 771 -3.88 15.06 9.05
CA THR A 771 -3.62 16.04 7.98
C THR A 771 -4.39 17.34 8.18
N GLY A 772 -5.54 17.27 8.86
CA GLY A 772 -6.32 18.44 9.28
C GLY A 772 -5.99 18.93 10.69
N LYS A 773 -6.88 19.75 11.22
CA LYS A 773 -6.72 20.43 12.52
C LYS A 773 -7.50 19.73 13.62
N GLN A 774 -7.11 19.99 14.87
CA GLN A 774 -7.92 19.66 16.03
C GLN A 774 -8.90 20.80 16.34
N VAL A 775 -10.15 20.65 15.90
CA VAL A 775 -11.16 21.72 15.92
C VAL A 775 -12.56 21.21 16.18
N ILE A 776 -13.41 22.11 16.69
CA ILE A 776 -14.86 21.95 16.80
C ILE A 776 -15.57 23.07 16.03
N PHE A 777 -16.86 22.91 15.87
CA PHE A 777 -17.80 23.78 15.19
C PHE A 777 -18.98 24.00 16.16
N ASP A 778 -19.26 25.25 16.55
CA ASP A 778 -20.17 25.58 17.65
C ASP A 778 -21.39 26.43 17.23
N GLY A 779 -21.72 26.44 15.93
CA GLY A 779 -22.89 27.10 15.37
C GLY A 779 -23.96 26.11 14.89
N SER A 780 -25.09 26.67 14.43
CA SER A 780 -26.12 25.95 13.68
C SER A 780 -26.10 26.39 12.21
N GLY A 781 -25.98 25.47 11.26
CA GLY A 781 -26.09 25.67 9.82
C GLY A 781 -24.85 25.29 9.01
N TYR A 782 -24.99 25.32 7.68
CA TYR A 782 -24.00 24.84 6.71
C TYR A 782 -22.68 25.62 6.68
N GLN A 783 -22.63 26.84 7.22
CA GLN A 783 -21.42 27.67 7.22
C GLN A 783 -20.87 27.86 8.62
N GLN A 784 -19.80 27.13 8.95
CA GLN A 784 -19.21 27.15 10.29
C GLN A 784 -17.72 27.49 10.25
N THR A 785 -17.28 28.34 11.17
CA THR A 785 -15.85 28.63 11.36
C THR A 785 -15.30 27.64 12.39
N PRO A 786 -14.25 26.87 12.06
CA PRO A 786 -13.65 25.95 13.01
C PRO A 786 -13.00 26.72 14.16
N LYS A 787 -13.17 26.20 15.38
CA LYS A 787 -12.54 26.68 16.61
C LYS A 787 -11.60 25.64 17.16
N ALA A 788 -10.45 26.07 17.67
CA ALA A 788 -9.52 25.17 18.32
C ALA A 788 -10.23 24.39 19.45
N SER A 789 -10.02 23.08 19.46
CA SER A 789 -10.58 22.17 20.47
C SER A 789 -9.46 21.59 21.31
N LYS A 790 -9.79 21.20 22.55
CA LYS A 790 -8.88 20.49 23.43
C LYS A 790 -9.53 19.19 23.88
N GLY A 791 -8.80 18.09 23.77
CA GLY A 791 -9.16 16.86 24.46
C GLY A 791 -9.18 17.05 25.97
N LEU A 792 -9.97 16.23 26.67
CA LEU A 792 -10.03 16.23 28.12
C LEU A 792 -9.30 15.01 28.66
N ILE A 793 -8.50 15.19 29.71
CA ILE A 793 -7.87 14.12 30.49
C ILE A 793 -8.06 14.47 31.96
N GLU A 794 -9.16 14.00 32.54
CA GLU A 794 -9.58 14.35 33.90
C GLU A 794 -10.25 13.15 34.58
N GLY A 795 -9.73 12.74 35.73
CA GLY A 795 -10.37 11.77 36.61
C GLY A 795 -11.33 12.45 37.58
N THR A 796 -11.74 11.73 38.63
CA THR A 796 -12.65 12.31 39.65
C THR A 796 -12.23 11.90 41.05
N ILE A 797 -12.19 12.86 41.97
CA ILE A 797 -12.14 12.60 43.40
C ILE A 797 -13.58 12.51 43.91
N LEU A 798 -13.93 11.38 44.51
CA LEU A 798 -15.25 11.09 45.06
C LEU A 798 -15.40 11.68 46.47
N ASP A 799 -16.64 11.80 46.96
CA ASP A 799 -16.91 12.41 48.27
C ASP A 799 -16.32 11.61 49.44
N ASN A 800 -16.11 10.31 49.25
CA ASN A 800 -15.45 9.43 50.23
C ASN A 800 -13.90 9.55 50.21
N GLY A 801 -13.34 10.36 49.30
CA GLY A 801 -11.90 10.55 49.13
C GLY A 801 -11.23 9.58 48.16
N ASP A 802 -11.95 8.57 47.65
CA ASP A 802 -11.41 7.68 46.62
C ASP A 802 -11.25 8.43 45.29
N MET A 803 -10.31 7.98 44.47
CA MET A 803 -9.97 8.62 43.21
C MET A 803 -10.19 7.66 42.04
N TYR A 804 -11.05 8.05 41.11
CA TYR A 804 -11.07 7.48 39.77
C TYR A 804 -9.95 8.12 38.98
N LYS A 805 -8.89 7.34 38.74
CA LYS A 805 -7.63 7.85 38.20
C LYS A 805 -7.55 7.63 36.70
N ILE A 806 -6.99 8.60 35.99
CA ILE A 806 -6.53 8.43 34.61
C ILE A 806 -5.01 8.44 34.61
N SER A 807 -4.39 7.41 34.05
CA SER A 807 -2.94 7.27 34.12
C SER A 807 -2.33 6.67 32.86
N ASP A 808 -1.05 6.93 32.65
CA ASP A 808 -0.26 6.27 31.61
C ASP A 808 -0.86 6.50 30.21
N VAL A 809 -0.90 7.78 29.82
CA VAL A 809 -1.36 8.21 28.49
C VAL A 809 -0.15 8.80 27.77
N SER A 810 0.20 8.26 26.61
CA SER A 810 1.41 8.71 25.89
C SER A 810 1.13 9.03 24.43
N PHE A 811 1.72 10.13 23.97
CA PHE A 811 1.71 10.55 22.57
C PHE A 811 3.12 10.48 22.01
N ASN A 812 3.38 9.51 21.12
CA ASN A 812 4.68 9.27 20.50
C ASN A 812 4.58 9.48 18.99
N ASN A 813 5.37 10.38 18.43
CA ASN A 813 5.34 10.71 17.01
C ASN A 813 3.93 11.03 16.50
N VAL A 814 3.31 12.03 17.14
CA VAL A 814 1.97 12.50 16.76
C VAL A 814 2.09 13.83 16.07
N THR A 815 1.55 13.93 14.86
CA THR A 815 1.50 15.17 14.07
C THR A 815 0.06 15.58 13.81
N ILE A 816 -0.25 16.87 13.99
CA ILE A 816 -1.56 17.45 13.71
C ILE A 816 -1.35 18.73 12.89
N ASP A 817 -1.95 18.80 11.70
CA ASP A 817 -1.79 19.92 10.75
C ASP A 817 -0.31 20.22 10.49
N GLY A 818 0.48 19.15 10.28
CA GLY A 818 1.94 19.20 10.09
C GLY A 818 2.76 19.62 11.32
N LYS A 819 2.14 19.84 12.48
CA LYS A 819 2.82 20.22 13.71
C LYS A 819 3.03 19.01 14.60
N CYS A 820 4.27 18.85 15.06
CA CYS A 820 4.58 17.84 16.05
C CYS A 820 3.97 18.18 17.41
N LEU A 821 3.29 17.22 18.04
CA LEU A 821 2.78 17.33 19.40
C LEU A 821 3.87 17.00 20.42
N ASP A 822 4.21 17.96 21.27
CA ASP A 822 5.24 17.82 22.31
C ASP A 822 4.89 18.64 23.57
N ASN A 823 5.76 18.59 24.58
CA ASN A 823 5.56 19.31 25.85
C ASN A 823 5.46 20.83 25.68
N SER A 824 5.98 21.42 24.60
CA SER A 824 5.95 22.87 24.38
C SER A 824 4.60 23.36 23.87
N ASN A 825 3.78 22.47 23.29
CA ASN A 825 2.49 22.83 22.70
C ASN A 825 1.30 21.98 23.18
N GLN A 826 1.52 20.99 24.07
CA GLN A 826 0.50 20.10 24.64
C GLN A 826 -0.78 20.82 25.10
N ASP A 827 -0.65 21.99 25.74
CA ASP A 827 -1.79 22.74 26.30
C ASP A 827 -2.71 23.32 25.21
N SER A 828 -2.25 23.35 23.96
CA SER A 828 -3.09 23.72 22.81
C SER A 828 -4.01 22.58 22.37
N TYR A 829 -3.68 21.34 22.73
CA TYR A 829 -4.37 20.14 22.26
C TYR A 829 -5.11 19.38 23.36
N ASN A 830 -4.63 19.42 24.60
CA ASN A 830 -5.29 18.73 25.71
C ASN A 830 -5.41 19.64 26.94
N SER A 831 -6.49 19.45 27.70
CA SER A 831 -6.64 19.95 29.06
C SER A 831 -6.44 18.78 30.01
N VAL A 832 -5.45 18.87 30.90
CA VAL A 832 -5.07 17.79 31.82
C VAL A 832 -5.28 18.25 33.25
N ASP A 833 -6.08 17.52 34.02
CA ASP A 833 -6.20 17.75 35.46
C ASP A 833 -5.09 17.02 36.23
N SER A 834 -4.06 17.76 36.63
CA SER A 834 -2.93 17.22 37.40
C SER A 834 -3.31 16.60 38.76
N ALA A 835 -4.48 16.93 39.33
CA ALA A 835 -4.90 16.40 40.63
C ALA A 835 -5.42 14.95 40.54
N THR A 836 -5.92 14.54 39.37
CA THR A 836 -6.58 13.24 39.14
C THR A 836 -5.88 12.39 38.09
N THR A 837 -4.75 12.87 37.56
CA THR A 837 -3.99 12.21 36.50
C THR A 837 -2.56 11.88 36.89
N GLU A 838 -1.95 10.89 36.23
CA GLU A 838 -0.53 10.54 36.40
C GLU A 838 0.08 10.07 35.07
N ASN A 839 1.34 10.41 34.80
CA ASN A 839 2.10 9.94 33.63
C ASN A 839 1.40 10.24 32.29
N ILE A 840 1.01 11.50 32.09
CA ILE A 840 0.57 12.01 30.79
C ILE A 840 1.79 12.56 30.07
N VAL A 841 2.22 11.91 28.99
CA VAL A 841 3.55 12.15 28.39
C VAL A 841 3.45 12.45 26.90
N TYR A 842 4.18 13.48 26.47
CA TYR A 842 4.29 13.90 25.08
C TYR A 842 5.76 13.77 24.64
N HIS A 843 6.03 12.78 23.79
CA HIS A 843 7.40 12.42 23.40
C HIS A 843 7.92 13.21 22.19
N GLY A 844 7.12 14.11 21.61
CA GLY A 844 7.46 14.75 20.36
C GLY A 844 7.49 13.75 19.20
N CYS A 845 8.22 14.12 18.16
CA CYS A 845 8.29 13.38 16.91
C CYS A 845 9.69 12.82 16.72
N SER A 846 9.75 11.51 16.52
CA SER A 846 10.98 10.84 16.13
C SER A 846 11.12 10.95 14.61
N THR A 847 12.36 11.01 14.14
CA THR A 847 12.65 10.94 12.70
C THR A 847 13.03 9.54 12.25
N GLN A 848 13.15 8.58 13.18
CA GLN A 848 13.62 7.23 12.89
C GLN A 848 12.49 6.21 13.07
N LEU A 849 12.08 5.65 11.93
CA LEU A 849 11.13 4.56 11.78
C LEU A 849 11.87 3.36 11.15
N HIS A 850 11.42 2.16 11.50
CA HIS A 850 11.88 0.90 10.91
C HIS A 850 10.70 0.14 10.33
N THR A 851 10.93 -0.64 9.29
CA THR A 851 9.91 -1.51 8.69
C THR A 851 10.00 -2.90 9.29
N ILE A 852 8.85 -3.44 9.70
CA ILE A 852 8.69 -4.87 9.98
C ILE A 852 7.88 -5.48 8.83
N SER A 853 8.50 -6.36 8.06
CA SER A 853 7.86 -7.13 6.98
C SER A 853 7.51 -8.53 7.47
N LEU A 854 6.25 -8.94 7.31
CA LEU A 854 5.66 -10.17 7.81
C LEU A 854 5.11 -10.96 6.63
N THR A 855 5.57 -12.19 6.48
CA THR A 855 5.09 -13.12 5.44
C THR A 855 4.80 -14.47 6.07
N SER A 856 3.80 -15.17 5.55
CA SER A 856 3.45 -16.53 5.95
C SER A 856 3.38 -17.40 4.71
N SER A 857 3.83 -18.66 4.82
CA SER A 857 3.43 -19.68 3.85
C SER A 857 1.93 -19.96 4.00
N ASP A 858 1.32 -20.59 3.00
CA ASP A 858 -0.08 -21.03 3.08
C ASP A 858 -0.37 -21.85 4.35
N ASN A 859 -1.64 -21.85 4.78
CA ASN A 859 -2.20 -22.66 5.86
C ASN A 859 -1.84 -22.23 7.29
N GLY A 860 -1.63 -20.94 7.49
CA GLY A 860 -1.54 -20.34 8.81
C GLY A 860 -1.69 -18.83 8.75
N SER A 861 -1.59 -18.19 9.91
CA SER A 861 -1.79 -16.76 10.05
C SER A 861 -0.82 -16.13 11.04
N ILE A 862 -0.50 -14.86 10.79
CA ILE A 862 0.26 -14.00 11.71
C ILE A 862 -0.68 -12.94 12.30
N LYS A 863 -0.55 -12.69 13.60
CA LYS A 863 -1.25 -11.60 14.30
C LYS A 863 -0.25 -10.70 15.02
N PRO A 864 -0.53 -9.40 15.19
CA PRO A 864 -1.80 -8.73 14.85
C PRO A 864 -2.01 -8.44 13.37
N LEU A 865 -0.97 -8.46 12.53
CA LEU A 865 -0.99 -8.04 11.13
C LEU A 865 -0.23 -9.04 10.24
N GLU A 866 -0.64 -9.16 8.98
CA GLU A 866 0.17 -9.71 7.88
C GLU A 866 0.52 -8.60 6.87
N GLY A 867 1.66 -8.69 6.19
CA GLY A 867 2.15 -7.64 5.30
C GLY A 867 3.24 -6.81 5.96
N SER A 868 3.16 -5.48 5.93
CA SER A 868 4.22 -4.64 6.50
C SER A 868 3.67 -3.56 7.44
N MET A 869 4.46 -3.20 8.44
CA MET A 869 4.17 -2.07 9.32
C MET A 869 5.42 -1.27 9.62
N GLU A 870 5.24 0.01 9.89
CA GLU A 870 6.29 0.83 10.49
C GLU A 870 6.28 0.70 12.01
N ILE A 871 7.46 0.77 12.62
CA ILE A 871 7.66 0.82 14.06
C ILE A 871 8.65 1.93 14.41
N LEU A 872 8.33 2.71 15.45
CA LEU A 872 9.26 3.71 15.98
C LEU A 872 10.49 3.04 16.60
N GLU A 873 11.66 3.65 16.41
CA GLU A 873 12.88 3.19 17.07
C GLU A 873 12.69 3.05 18.58
N GLY A 874 13.21 1.96 19.14
CA GLY A 874 13.12 1.60 20.55
C GLY A 874 11.79 1.00 20.99
N LYS A 875 10.75 1.00 20.15
CA LYS A 875 9.48 0.33 20.45
C LYS A 875 9.56 -1.16 20.19
N SER A 876 8.59 -1.90 20.73
CA SER A 876 8.51 -3.35 20.60
C SER A 876 7.16 -3.77 20.06
N GLN A 877 7.14 -4.87 19.31
CA GLN A 877 5.92 -5.51 18.83
C GLN A 877 6.03 -7.03 18.97
N THR A 878 4.99 -7.65 19.50
CA THR A 878 4.87 -9.10 19.62
C THR A 878 3.94 -9.63 18.54
N PHE A 879 4.39 -10.67 17.85
CA PHE A 879 3.62 -11.40 16.86
C PHE A 879 3.27 -12.79 17.39
N THR A 880 2.09 -13.28 17.04
CA THR A 880 1.65 -14.65 17.34
C THR A 880 1.32 -15.38 16.04
N PHE A 881 1.63 -16.67 16.01
CA PHE A 881 1.54 -17.49 14.81
C PHE A 881 0.56 -18.63 15.06
N LYS A 882 -0.42 -18.79 14.17
CA LYS A 882 -1.44 -19.83 14.31
C LYS A 882 -1.55 -20.62 13.00
N ALA A 883 -1.26 -21.91 13.08
CA ALA A 883 -1.50 -22.84 11.98
C ALA A 883 -2.99 -23.12 11.82
N ASP A 884 -3.42 -23.36 10.58
CA ASP A 884 -4.77 -23.83 10.30
C ASP A 884 -4.94 -25.31 10.71
N THR A 885 -6.19 -25.75 10.81
CA THR A 885 -6.52 -27.14 11.15
C THR A 885 -5.86 -28.10 10.16
N GLY A 886 -5.07 -29.07 10.66
CA GLY A 886 -4.35 -30.03 9.82
C GLY A 886 -2.88 -29.67 9.57
N TYR A 887 -2.45 -28.48 9.98
CA TYR A 887 -1.08 -27.98 9.82
C TYR A 887 -0.41 -27.68 11.16
N LYS A 888 0.91 -27.45 11.12
CA LYS A 888 1.74 -26.99 12.23
C LYS A 888 2.73 -25.93 11.77
N LEU A 889 3.08 -25.02 12.68
CA LEU A 889 4.22 -24.13 12.50
C LEU A 889 5.51 -24.97 12.52
N SER A 890 6.28 -24.89 11.44
CA SER A 890 7.56 -25.59 11.30
C SER A 890 8.74 -24.71 11.68
N ASP A 891 8.70 -23.43 11.33
CA ASP A 891 9.75 -22.47 11.61
C ASP A 891 9.26 -21.02 11.57
N ILE A 892 10.02 -20.13 12.18
CA ILE A 892 9.96 -18.68 11.98
C ILE A 892 11.35 -18.23 11.56
N LEU A 893 11.47 -17.63 10.39
CA LEU A 893 12.70 -17.03 9.91
C LEU A 893 12.68 -15.53 10.22
N VAL A 894 13.67 -15.05 10.96
CA VAL A 894 13.84 -13.61 11.21
C VAL A 894 15.09 -13.15 10.50
N ASN A 895 14.95 -12.25 9.53
CA ASN A 895 16.03 -11.86 8.62
C ASN A 895 16.68 -13.07 7.93
N GLY A 896 15.87 -14.07 7.57
CA GLY A 896 16.32 -15.34 6.98
C GLY A 896 16.93 -16.34 7.97
N GLU A 897 17.06 -15.98 9.25
CA GLU A 897 17.58 -16.89 10.28
C GLU A 897 16.45 -17.61 11.03
N SER A 898 16.51 -18.94 11.04
CA SER A 898 15.61 -19.79 11.82
C SER A 898 15.63 -19.46 13.31
N LYS A 899 14.44 -19.26 13.88
CA LYS A 899 14.18 -19.16 15.32
C LYS A 899 13.41 -20.37 15.86
N GLY A 900 13.07 -21.32 14.99
CA GLY A 900 12.27 -22.50 15.29
C GLY A 900 10.77 -22.20 15.33
N ALA A 901 9.98 -23.24 15.58
CA ALA A 901 8.52 -23.15 15.72
C ALA A 901 8.10 -22.50 17.06
N LEU A 902 8.28 -21.18 17.18
CA LEU A 902 7.84 -20.41 18.35
C LEU A 902 6.39 -19.96 18.18
N ALA A 903 5.54 -20.15 19.20
CA ALA A 903 4.15 -19.67 19.13
C ALA A 903 4.03 -18.14 19.06
N ASN A 904 5.07 -17.42 19.50
CA ASN A 904 5.18 -15.98 19.46
C ASN A 904 6.62 -15.53 19.24
N TYR A 905 6.79 -14.32 18.70
CA TYR A 905 8.07 -13.67 18.53
C TYR A 905 7.93 -12.17 18.79
N THR A 906 8.84 -11.58 19.56
CA THR A 906 8.84 -10.15 19.84
C THR A 906 10.02 -9.49 19.15
N VAL A 907 9.74 -8.53 18.27
CA VAL A 907 10.73 -7.53 17.87
C VAL A 907 10.87 -6.58 19.05
N SER A 908 11.93 -6.75 19.84
CA SER A 908 12.21 -5.93 21.02
C SER A 908 13.11 -4.76 20.64
N ASN A 909 12.75 -3.55 21.12
CA ASN A 909 13.57 -2.35 20.98
C ASN A 909 14.08 -2.16 19.53
N ALA A 910 13.14 -2.02 18.59
CA ALA A 910 13.42 -1.93 17.17
C ALA A 910 14.51 -0.90 16.87
N SER A 911 15.53 -1.29 16.13
CA SER A 911 16.71 -0.44 15.80
C SER A 911 17.18 -0.59 14.35
N ALA A 912 16.50 -1.45 13.59
CA ALA A 912 16.70 -1.70 12.17
C ALA A 912 15.43 -2.35 11.61
N ASP A 913 15.33 -2.40 10.29
CA ASP A 913 14.27 -3.14 9.61
C ASP A 913 14.37 -4.63 9.91
N VAL A 914 13.23 -5.30 9.97
CA VAL A 914 13.13 -6.73 10.32
C VAL A 914 12.18 -7.42 9.34
N SER A 915 12.63 -8.52 8.73
CA SER A 915 11.73 -9.47 8.06
C SER A 915 11.43 -10.66 8.95
N ILE A 916 10.18 -11.09 8.97
CA ILE A 916 9.68 -12.26 9.69
C ILE A 916 8.89 -13.10 8.70
N GLU A 917 9.29 -14.36 8.52
CA GLU A 917 8.60 -15.34 7.70
C GLU A 917 8.12 -16.50 8.60
N ALA A 918 6.83 -16.82 8.56
CA ALA A 918 6.26 -17.97 9.26
C ALA A 918 6.03 -19.13 8.29
N VAL A 919 6.64 -20.28 8.56
CA VAL A 919 6.57 -21.45 7.68
C VAL A 919 5.70 -22.52 8.30
N PHE A 920 4.60 -22.87 7.64
CA PHE A 920 3.65 -23.90 8.05
C PHE A 920 3.81 -25.17 7.19
N THR A 921 3.64 -26.34 7.82
CA THR A 921 3.72 -27.64 7.14
C THR A 921 2.56 -28.52 7.56
N ALA A 922 2.19 -29.49 6.73
CA ALA A 922 1.21 -30.50 7.11
C ALA A 922 1.68 -31.30 8.34
N ASN A 923 0.73 -31.73 9.17
CA ASN A 923 1.02 -32.43 10.42
C ASN A 923 1.80 -33.74 10.28
#